data_AF-A0A142YAE5-F1
#
_entry.id   AF-A0A142YAE5-F1
#
_cell.length_a   1.000
_cell.length_b   1.000
_cell.length_c   1.000
_cell.angle_alpha   90.00
_cell.angle_beta   90.00
_cell.angle_gamma   90.00
#
_symmetry.space_group_name_H-M   'P 1'
#
loop_
_entity.id
_entity.type
_entity.pdbx_description
1 polymer ?
#
loop_
_entity_poly.entity_id
_entity_poly.type
_entity_poly.pdbx_seq_one_letter_code
_entity_poly.pdbx_strand_id
1 'polypeptide(L)'
;MSTFLRLSFRCLAFGLMLVHAGITAVQAAKPLNVVLILADDMGWRDLGCYGQEKIPTPHIDRLASQGIRFTQHYSGAPVCAPARCTLMTGKHLGHAEVRGNKQARLKYPEFSEGQMPLSESSYTLAMHFQKAGYRTGAFGKWGLGPVGSTGSPDRKGFDLFFGYNCQAVAHSYYPSHLWLNQERIALNAKPIPGSAKQPEGEIKAEDWIGEVYAPDRMLAEAEAFLREPSDKPFFLYLPFIEPHVAIHPPKERLDAFPKEWDQQVYRGGNGYLPHPRPRAGYAAMVNDLDRYVGKVMAILEEKGIDDETLVIFTSDNGPTHPQKGDPAFHVGGADIAFFESAGSLRGNKGSVYEGGIRVPMIVRLPGVIPANTTCDAATYFPDWFPTLCEATQLKPPNDVDGESFWDALRKPANAWKRSSPMVWVFPEYTGQVAVRDGDWKLVRQGLATRQPGPWVLYNLSSDPQEQKDVAASRPDLVQQLQKTLLSQTSSNETFPVRLHMTDTATESSAPAVAPKQPIENVVLITLDGLRGEEVFRGADPAYLTKEAGVQNVGYLKESFWRETPEERRRVMMPFLWSQWESDQGWIAGDIERDSVVAVSNGLYFSYPGYNELLTGKPDPKVDSNAKKYNQNTTFLEILNNKPMYRGKVAAFCSWDVFPYIIHDKRSEIPVNAGWMPFTEGDSKAIAALNLVSAQLFREFSGVRYDSLTMGGALEYVRTHQPRVLFVSLGETDDWAHAGRYDRYLTAAQQNDALIRTLWETCQSIPQYQGKTVFLFTSDHGRGLVRDEWKSHGKSQVGSERVWFGAIGPGLPVHGIDSGNQYVLAQTAATAAAFLGIDLQKESPGVAAPLPISPK
;
A
#
# COMPACT_ATOMS: atom_id res chain seq x y z
N MET A 1 67.39 13.54 44.08
CA MET A 1 68.29 14.49 43.40
C MET A 1 68.19 14.16 41.89
N SER A 2 67.42 14.81 41.00
CA SER A 2 67.17 16.24 40.63
C SER A 2 68.30 16.85 39.76
N THR A 3 68.15 17.64 38.67
CA THR A 3 67.18 17.95 37.57
C THR A 3 67.92 19.00 36.66
N PHE A 4 67.84 18.97 35.30
CA PHE A 4 67.15 19.89 34.35
C PHE A 4 67.87 21.06 33.61
N LEU A 5 67.20 21.44 32.51
CA LEU A 5 67.52 22.11 31.22
C LEU A 5 67.16 23.62 31.15
N ARG A 6 67.64 24.38 30.13
CA ARG A 6 66.86 25.42 29.36
C ARG A 6 67.63 26.07 28.18
N LEU A 7 66.89 26.47 27.13
CA LEU A 7 67.33 27.03 25.83
C LEU A 7 66.58 28.35 25.49
N SER A 8 67.13 29.14 24.55
CA SER A 8 66.87 30.54 24.18
C SER A 8 66.25 30.73 22.77
N PHE A 9 65.66 31.90 22.43
CA PHE A 9 65.44 32.37 21.03
C PHE A 9 65.19 33.90 20.88
N ARG A 10 65.59 34.47 19.73
CA ARG A 10 65.43 35.87 19.26
C ARG A 10 64.97 35.92 17.78
N CYS A 11 64.41 37.06 17.37
CA CYS A 11 63.52 37.36 16.23
C CYS A 11 64.13 37.44 14.80
N LEU A 12 63.29 37.27 13.77
CA LEU A 12 63.35 37.99 12.47
C LEU A 12 61.97 38.03 11.78
N ALA A 13 61.68 39.12 11.06
CA ALA A 13 60.38 39.49 10.48
C ALA A 13 60.08 38.83 9.11
N PHE A 14 58.81 38.51 8.85
CA PHE A 14 58.25 38.18 7.53
C PHE A 14 56.88 38.85 7.36
N GLY A 15 56.65 39.50 6.22
CA GLY A 15 55.38 40.14 5.87
C GLY A 15 54.29 39.12 5.54
N LEU A 16 53.08 39.36 6.04
CA LEU A 16 51.86 38.68 5.63
C LEU A 16 50.89 39.69 5.00
N MET A 17 50.70 39.61 3.69
CA MET A 17 49.48 40.09 3.04
C MET A 17 48.31 39.22 3.54
N LEU A 18 47.46 39.78 4.38
CA LEU A 18 46.16 39.18 4.72
C LEU A 18 45.20 39.42 3.56
N VAL A 19 45.17 38.48 2.61
CA VAL A 19 44.03 38.29 1.71
C VAL A 19 42.82 37.96 2.59
N HIS A 20 41.96 38.95 2.83
CA HIS A 20 40.62 38.71 3.34
C HIS A 20 39.83 38.03 2.22
N ALA A 21 40.01 36.71 2.10
CA ALA A 21 39.02 35.88 1.44
C ALA A 21 37.76 35.99 2.29
N GLY A 22 36.82 36.80 1.85
CA GLY A 22 35.45 36.81 2.37
C GLY A 22 34.89 35.43 2.16
N ILE A 23 34.97 34.59 3.20
CA ILE A 23 34.14 33.41 3.32
C ILE A 23 32.73 33.96 3.54
N THR A 24 32.01 34.21 2.45
CA THR A 24 30.55 34.23 2.50
C THR A 24 30.16 32.85 2.99
N ALA A 25 29.87 32.74 4.29
CA ALA A 25 29.15 31.60 4.81
C ALA A 25 27.89 31.49 3.96
N VAL A 26 27.79 30.42 3.18
CA VAL A 26 26.54 30.04 2.54
C VAL A 26 25.59 29.79 3.70
N GLN A 27 24.74 30.77 4.00
CA GLN A 27 23.66 30.63 4.95
C GLN A 27 22.83 29.44 4.45
N ALA A 28 22.86 28.32 5.18
CA ALA A 28 22.02 27.18 4.83
C ALA A 28 20.57 27.69 4.74
N ALA A 29 19.90 27.41 3.62
CA ALA A 29 18.51 27.83 3.43
C ALA A 29 17.68 27.29 4.60
N LYS A 30 16.90 28.16 5.24
CA LYS A 30 16.03 27.73 6.34
C LYS A 30 15.03 26.69 5.81
N PRO A 31 14.71 25.65 6.58
CA PRO A 31 13.67 24.69 6.21
C PRO A 31 12.32 25.39 6.02
N LEU A 32 11.58 25.03 4.97
CA LEU A 32 10.25 25.61 4.71
C LEU A 32 9.23 25.15 5.74
N ASN A 33 8.31 26.04 6.11
CA ASN A 33 7.06 25.64 6.77
C ASN A 33 6.06 25.14 5.73
N VAL A 34 5.11 24.30 6.16
CA VAL A 34 4.06 23.77 5.29
C VAL A 34 2.71 23.94 5.97
N VAL A 35 1.76 24.55 5.26
CA VAL A 35 0.35 24.65 5.63
C VAL A 35 -0.48 23.95 4.55
N LEU A 36 -1.20 22.89 4.92
CA LEU A 36 -2.09 22.14 4.05
C LEU A 36 -3.54 22.30 4.52
N ILE A 37 -4.32 23.08 3.77
CA ILE A 37 -5.73 23.37 4.04
C ILE A 37 -6.58 22.45 3.16
N LEU A 38 -7.48 21.70 3.78
CA LEU A 38 -8.33 20.72 3.11
C LEU A 38 -9.80 20.99 3.46
N ALA A 39 -10.58 21.38 2.44
CA ALA A 39 -12.03 21.48 2.51
C ALA A 39 -12.71 20.09 2.47
N ASP A 40 -13.98 20.03 2.87
CA ASP A 40 -14.77 18.78 2.93
C ASP A 40 -16.06 18.96 2.11
N ASP A 41 -16.21 18.21 1.02
CA ASP A 41 -17.30 18.34 0.03
C ASP A 41 -17.34 19.67 -0.75
N MET A 42 -16.20 20.35 -0.91
CA MET A 42 -16.14 21.54 -1.77
C MET A 42 -16.04 21.14 -3.24
N GLY A 43 -16.95 21.65 -4.05
CA GLY A 43 -16.94 21.48 -5.49
C GLY A 43 -15.87 22.29 -6.20
N TRP A 44 -15.51 21.82 -7.40
CA TRP A 44 -14.47 22.42 -8.25
C TRP A 44 -14.71 23.91 -8.54
N ARG A 45 -15.99 24.33 -8.62
CA ARG A 45 -16.40 25.69 -8.98
C ARG A 45 -17.03 26.47 -7.81
N ASP A 46 -16.78 26.09 -6.57
CA ASP A 46 -17.29 26.82 -5.39
C ASP A 46 -16.47 28.07 -5.02
N LEU A 47 -15.35 28.31 -5.72
CA LEU A 47 -14.45 29.44 -5.47
C LEU A 47 -14.49 30.46 -6.61
N GLY A 48 -14.36 31.75 -6.27
CA GLY A 48 -14.31 32.85 -7.25
C GLY A 48 -13.21 32.65 -8.30
N CYS A 49 -12.01 32.24 -7.87
CA CYS A 49 -10.89 31.92 -8.75
C CYS A 49 -11.10 30.69 -9.64
N TYR A 50 -12.19 29.94 -9.47
CA TYR A 50 -12.63 28.86 -10.35
C TYR A 50 -13.95 29.19 -11.08
N GLY A 51 -14.48 30.41 -10.91
CA GLY A 51 -15.65 30.91 -11.64
C GLY A 51 -16.97 30.88 -10.86
N GLN A 52 -16.93 30.79 -9.52
CA GLN A 52 -18.09 31.05 -8.68
C GLN A 52 -18.46 32.53 -8.71
N GLU A 53 -19.74 32.85 -8.85
CA GLU A 53 -20.21 34.24 -8.95
C GLU A 53 -21.08 34.67 -7.75
N LYS A 54 -21.62 33.71 -6.99
CA LYS A 54 -22.56 33.98 -5.90
C LYS A 54 -21.88 34.02 -4.54
N ILE A 55 -20.93 33.12 -4.31
CA ILE A 55 -20.26 32.96 -3.02
C ILE A 55 -18.95 33.78 -3.04
N PRO A 56 -18.79 34.78 -2.17
CA PRO A 56 -17.55 35.55 -2.10
C PRO A 56 -16.46 34.76 -1.37
N THR A 57 -15.31 34.58 -2.02
CA THR A 57 -14.11 33.92 -1.47
C THR A 57 -12.84 34.79 -1.62
N PRO A 58 -12.85 36.05 -1.15
CA PRO A 58 -11.77 37.00 -1.42
C PRO A 58 -10.39 36.59 -0.90
N HIS A 59 -10.30 35.84 0.20
CA HIS A 59 -9.02 35.42 0.76
C HIS A 59 -8.39 34.26 -0.03
N ILE A 60 -9.19 33.29 -0.44
CA ILE A 60 -8.77 32.18 -1.30
C ILE A 60 -8.46 32.69 -2.71
N ASP A 61 -9.26 33.63 -3.22
CA ASP A 61 -9.00 34.28 -4.52
C ASP A 61 -7.67 35.06 -4.48
N ARG A 62 -7.40 35.76 -3.37
CA ARG A 62 -6.10 36.40 -3.14
C ARG A 62 -4.97 35.37 -3.08
N LEU A 63 -5.15 34.25 -2.38
CA LEU A 63 -4.18 33.16 -2.34
C LEU A 63 -3.84 32.65 -3.75
N ALA A 64 -4.85 32.48 -4.61
CA ALA A 64 -4.66 32.10 -6.01
C ALA A 64 -3.93 33.18 -6.82
N SER A 65 -4.28 34.45 -6.65
CA SER A 65 -3.61 35.57 -7.33
C SER A 65 -2.13 35.71 -6.95
N GLN A 66 -1.76 35.27 -5.75
CA GLN A 66 -0.39 35.28 -5.24
C GLN A 66 0.39 33.99 -5.52
N GLY A 67 -0.27 32.97 -6.06
CA GLY A 67 0.29 31.65 -6.27
C GLY A 67 -0.08 31.08 -7.63
N ILE A 68 -0.25 29.76 -7.64
CA ILE A 68 -0.65 28.98 -8.81
C ILE A 68 -1.94 28.22 -8.50
N ARG A 69 -2.85 28.18 -9.46
CA ARG A 69 -4.04 27.31 -9.43
C ARG A 69 -3.91 26.18 -10.44
N PHE A 70 -4.38 24.99 -10.09
CA PHE A 70 -4.40 23.85 -11.02
C PHE A 70 -5.81 23.60 -11.52
N THR A 71 -5.94 23.35 -12.82
CA THR A 71 -7.24 22.99 -13.40
C THR A 71 -7.49 21.49 -13.31
N GLN A 72 -6.45 20.66 -13.22
CA GLN A 72 -6.51 19.18 -13.25
C GLN A 72 -5.86 18.55 -12.01
N HIS A 73 -6.33 18.92 -10.81
CA HIS A 73 -5.98 18.22 -9.58
C HIS A 73 -7.11 17.27 -9.15
N TYR A 74 -6.74 16.07 -8.70
CA TYR A 74 -7.68 15.03 -8.32
C TYR A 74 -7.51 14.58 -6.87
N SER A 75 -8.63 14.43 -6.17
CA SER A 75 -8.69 13.68 -4.93
C SER A 75 -8.30 12.22 -5.15
N GLY A 76 -7.71 11.59 -4.15
CA GLY A 76 -7.39 10.17 -4.20
C GLY A 76 -8.59 9.24 -4.00
N ALA A 77 -9.77 9.77 -3.61
CA ALA A 77 -11.01 8.99 -3.56
C ALA A 77 -12.25 9.88 -3.66
N PRO A 78 -13.41 9.35 -4.06
CA PRO A 78 -14.62 10.16 -4.18
C PRO A 78 -15.32 10.42 -2.83
N VAL A 79 -14.71 10.07 -1.68
CA VAL A 79 -15.23 10.30 -0.33
C VAL A 79 -14.11 10.49 0.71
N CYS A 80 -14.46 11.06 1.87
CA CYS A 80 -13.56 11.58 2.89
C CYS A 80 -12.46 10.64 3.42
N ALA A 81 -12.77 9.52 4.10
CA ALA A 81 -11.76 8.66 4.75
C ALA A 81 -10.72 8.14 3.76
N PRO A 82 -11.10 7.50 2.63
CA PRO A 82 -10.13 7.03 1.67
C PRO A 82 -9.33 8.17 1.03
N ALA A 83 -9.93 9.32 0.74
CA ALA A 83 -9.19 10.46 0.20
C ALA A 83 -8.10 10.92 1.19
N ARG A 84 -8.46 11.10 2.46
CA ARG A 84 -7.51 11.45 3.53
C ARG A 84 -6.43 10.39 3.72
N CYS A 85 -6.78 9.11 3.58
CA CYS A 85 -5.82 8.01 3.61
C CYS A 85 -4.78 8.17 2.49
N THR A 86 -5.22 8.35 1.24
CA THR A 86 -4.31 8.49 0.09
C THR A 86 -3.40 9.71 0.21
N LEU A 87 -3.92 10.84 0.70
CA LEU A 87 -3.17 12.07 0.95
C LEU A 87 -2.07 11.85 2.00
N MET A 88 -2.42 11.17 3.10
CA MET A 88 -1.50 10.97 4.22
C MET A 88 -0.45 9.91 3.94
N THR A 89 -0.77 8.85 3.19
CA THR A 89 0.17 7.73 2.95
C THR A 89 0.95 7.85 1.65
N GLY A 90 0.54 8.72 0.72
CA GLY A 90 1.13 8.78 -0.61
C GLY A 90 0.81 7.56 -1.48
N LYS A 91 -0.13 6.71 -1.04
CA LYS A 91 -0.60 5.53 -1.79
C LYS A 91 -1.88 5.87 -2.52
N HIS A 92 -2.02 5.43 -3.77
CA HIS A 92 -3.27 5.55 -4.50
C HIS A 92 -4.30 4.54 -4.00
N LEU A 93 -5.58 4.72 -4.34
CA LEU A 93 -6.66 3.95 -3.73
C LEU A 93 -6.60 2.44 -4.02
N GLY A 94 -5.92 2.04 -5.10
CA GLY A 94 -5.62 0.63 -5.41
C GLY A 94 -4.67 -0.06 -4.44
N HIS A 95 -3.87 0.69 -3.66
CA HIS A 95 -2.94 0.18 -2.63
C HIS A 95 -3.28 0.67 -1.22
N ALA A 96 -4.12 1.70 -1.09
CA ALA A 96 -4.55 2.22 0.20
C ALA A 96 -5.31 1.16 1.02
N GLU A 97 -5.08 1.17 2.34
CA GLU A 97 -5.73 0.25 3.28
C GLU A 97 -7.16 0.68 3.65
N VAL A 98 -7.43 1.99 3.71
CA VAL A 98 -8.79 2.54 3.89
C VAL A 98 -9.35 2.91 2.53
N ARG A 99 -10.37 2.15 2.06
CA ARG A 99 -11.02 2.38 0.75
C ARG A 99 -12.49 2.83 0.85
N GLY A 100 -12.97 3.12 2.05
CA GLY A 100 -14.35 3.55 2.30
C GLY A 100 -14.56 4.19 3.67
N ASN A 101 -15.69 4.85 3.87
CA ASN A 101 -16.09 5.54 5.11
C ASN A 101 -16.65 4.58 6.19
N LYS A 102 -16.08 3.39 6.30
CA LYS A 102 -16.50 2.37 7.29
C LYS A 102 -16.18 2.82 8.70
N GLN A 103 -17.16 2.75 9.61
CA GLN A 103 -16.95 3.00 11.04
C GLN A 103 -16.17 1.86 11.69
N ALA A 104 -15.36 2.17 12.71
CA ALA A 104 -14.73 1.14 13.54
C ALA A 104 -15.82 0.36 14.32
N ARG A 105 -15.57 -0.91 14.66
CA ARG A 105 -16.51 -1.71 15.45
C ARG A 105 -16.68 -1.09 16.84
N LEU A 106 -17.93 -0.79 17.19
CA LEU A 106 -18.30 -0.23 18.50
C LEU A 106 -18.43 -1.37 19.52
N LYS A 107 -17.39 -1.65 20.29
CA LYS A 107 -17.48 -2.47 21.50
C LYS A 107 -16.82 -1.69 22.62
N TYR A 108 -17.58 -1.18 23.58
CA TYR A 108 -16.98 -0.62 24.79
C TYR A 108 -16.35 -1.76 25.62
N PRO A 109 -15.10 -1.65 26.11
CA PRO A 109 -14.27 -0.45 26.25
C PRO A 109 -13.37 -0.10 25.05
N GLU A 110 -13.41 -0.86 23.96
CA GLU A 110 -12.47 -0.74 22.83
C GLU A 110 -12.60 0.60 22.09
N PHE A 111 -13.78 0.96 21.54
CA PHE A 111 -14.02 2.29 20.93
C PHE A 111 -15.51 2.69 20.97
N SER A 112 -15.81 3.98 21.16
CA SER A 112 -17.18 4.54 21.16
C SER A 112 -17.51 5.41 19.94
N GLU A 113 -16.51 5.80 19.15
CA GLU A 113 -16.64 6.59 17.92
C GLU A 113 -15.39 6.42 17.03
N GLY A 114 -15.47 6.80 15.74
CA GLY A 114 -14.35 6.80 14.80
C GLY A 114 -14.54 5.90 13.57
N GLN A 115 -13.65 6.07 12.59
CA GLN A 115 -13.62 5.31 11.34
C GLN A 115 -12.62 4.16 11.43
N MET A 116 -12.62 3.23 10.48
CA MET A 116 -11.61 2.18 10.41
C MET A 116 -10.20 2.78 10.56
N PRO A 117 -9.41 2.31 11.54
CA PRO A 117 -8.12 2.90 11.82
C PRO A 117 -7.11 2.54 10.74
N LEU A 118 -6.19 3.46 10.45
CA LEU A 118 -4.93 3.10 9.80
C LEU A 118 -4.19 2.04 10.63
N SER A 119 -3.56 1.08 9.96
CA SER A 119 -2.78 0.04 10.63
C SER A 119 -1.55 0.62 11.34
N GLU A 120 -1.00 -0.12 12.31
CA GLU A 120 0.23 0.28 13.02
C GLU A 120 1.38 0.53 12.03
N SER A 121 1.50 -0.31 11.00
CA SER A 121 2.52 -0.23 9.95
C SER A 121 2.38 0.97 9.00
N SER A 122 1.22 1.62 8.96
CA SER A 122 1.01 2.73 8.02
C SER A 122 1.84 3.96 8.39
N TYR A 123 2.65 4.39 7.43
CA TYR A 123 3.51 5.55 7.54
C TYR A 123 2.88 6.76 6.87
N THR A 124 2.73 7.85 7.61
CA THR A 124 2.05 9.06 7.13
C THR A 124 3.03 10.21 6.86
N LEU A 125 2.56 11.16 6.06
CA LEU A 125 3.23 12.43 5.80
C LEU A 125 3.57 13.17 7.10
N ALA A 126 2.65 13.20 8.07
CA ALA A 126 2.87 13.81 9.37
C ALA A 126 3.99 13.09 10.16
N MET A 127 4.01 11.75 10.18
CA MET A 127 5.12 10.99 10.78
C MET A 127 6.46 11.30 10.10
N HIS A 128 6.44 11.56 8.78
CA HIS A 128 7.63 11.93 8.03
C HIS A 128 8.17 13.29 8.47
N PHE A 129 7.31 14.30 8.54
CA PHE A 129 7.67 15.64 9.02
C PHE A 129 8.11 15.64 10.49
N GLN A 130 7.37 14.95 11.37
CA GLN A 130 7.71 14.82 12.78
C GLN A 130 9.13 14.21 12.95
N LYS A 131 9.43 13.14 12.22
CA LYS A 131 10.75 12.49 12.24
C LYS A 131 11.86 13.42 11.70
N ALA A 132 11.54 14.31 10.77
CA ALA A 132 12.45 15.34 10.27
C ALA A 132 12.64 16.53 11.22
N GLY A 133 12.00 16.52 12.39
CA GLY A 133 12.16 17.54 13.43
C GLY A 133 11.18 18.71 13.33
N TYR A 134 10.14 18.60 12.49
CA TYR A 134 9.09 19.60 12.38
C TYR A 134 8.15 19.52 13.58
N ARG A 135 7.60 20.66 13.99
CA ARG A 135 6.37 20.68 14.78
C ARG A 135 5.22 20.26 13.89
N THR A 136 4.34 19.39 14.39
CA THR A 136 3.24 18.85 13.61
C THR A 136 1.90 19.14 14.28
N GLY A 137 1.02 19.86 13.57
CA GLY A 137 -0.29 20.27 14.07
C GLY A 137 -1.41 19.88 13.13
N ALA A 138 -2.54 19.41 13.67
CA ALA A 138 -3.75 19.11 12.91
C ALA A 138 -5.01 19.64 13.60
N PHE A 139 -5.81 20.44 12.89
CA PHE A 139 -7.01 21.08 13.46
C PHE A 139 -8.21 20.90 12.54
N GLY A 140 -9.14 20.01 12.91
CA GLY A 140 -10.27 19.66 12.04
C GLY A 140 -10.70 18.19 12.08
N LYS A 141 -11.14 17.66 10.94
CA LYS A 141 -11.62 16.29 10.75
C LYS A 141 -10.50 15.32 10.36
N TRP A 142 -10.33 14.28 11.15
CA TRP A 142 -9.35 13.22 10.90
C TRP A 142 -9.93 12.07 10.08
N GLY A 143 -10.79 11.25 10.69
CA GLY A 143 -11.50 10.18 10.00
C GLY A 143 -10.64 8.98 9.57
N LEU A 144 -9.46 8.78 10.18
CA LEU A 144 -8.52 7.68 9.89
C LEU A 144 -8.21 6.82 11.13
N GLY A 145 -9.06 6.91 12.16
CA GLY A 145 -9.02 6.04 13.34
C GLY A 145 -9.66 6.68 14.58
N PRO A 146 -10.25 5.87 15.49
CA PRO A 146 -10.69 6.34 16.80
C PRO A 146 -9.55 6.89 17.66
N VAL A 147 -9.89 7.68 18.67
CA VAL A 147 -8.96 8.03 19.76
C VAL A 147 -8.44 6.75 20.42
N GLY A 148 -7.14 6.68 20.70
CA GLY A 148 -6.48 5.53 21.31
C GLY A 148 -6.22 4.34 20.37
N SER A 149 -6.76 4.35 19.14
CA SER A 149 -6.47 3.33 18.13
C SER A 149 -5.10 3.52 17.47
N THR A 150 -4.66 2.52 16.72
CA THR A 150 -3.45 2.60 15.87
C THR A 150 -3.50 3.77 14.89
N GLY A 151 -4.70 4.15 14.43
CA GLY A 151 -4.92 5.24 13.48
C GLY A 151 -5.20 6.60 14.12
N SER A 152 -5.03 6.78 15.43
CA SER A 152 -5.22 8.08 16.09
C SER A 152 -4.19 9.13 15.61
N PRO A 153 -4.55 10.42 15.51
CA PRO A 153 -3.65 11.47 14.98
C PRO A 153 -2.30 11.55 15.70
N ASP A 154 -2.31 11.44 17.03
CA ASP A 154 -1.12 11.49 17.89
C ASP A 154 -0.18 10.29 17.67
N ARG A 155 -0.71 9.16 17.20
CA ARG A 155 0.10 8.00 16.76
C ARG A 155 0.50 8.05 15.29
N LYS A 156 -0.10 8.96 14.53
CA LYS A 156 0.17 9.18 13.10
C LYS A 156 0.90 10.48 12.84
N GLY A 157 1.71 10.90 13.82
CA GLY A 157 2.77 11.88 13.65
C GLY A 157 2.32 13.32 13.81
N PHE A 158 1.18 13.59 14.46
CA PHE A 158 0.81 14.92 14.90
C PHE A 158 1.12 15.10 16.39
N ASP A 159 1.95 16.08 16.72
CA ASP A 159 2.26 16.45 18.11
C ASP A 159 1.00 17.03 18.79
N LEU A 160 0.21 17.79 18.02
CA LEU A 160 -1.01 18.42 18.48
C LEU A 160 -2.14 18.16 17.48
N PHE A 161 -3.19 17.51 17.93
CA PHE A 161 -4.46 17.39 17.22
C PHE A 161 -5.58 18.03 18.03
N PHE A 162 -6.41 18.85 17.40
CA PHE A 162 -7.67 19.32 17.99
C PHE A 162 -8.83 19.25 16.98
N GLY A 163 -9.82 18.40 17.25
CA GLY A 163 -11.00 18.31 16.38
C GLY A 163 -11.75 16.98 16.46
N TYR A 164 -12.19 16.49 15.30
CA TYR A 164 -13.03 15.30 15.16
C TYR A 164 -12.22 14.08 14.71
N ASN A 165 -12.11 13.06 15.57
CA ASN A 165 -11.66 11.73 15.12
C ASN A 165 -12.73 11.03 14.29
N CYS A 166 -14.00 11.25 14.65
CA CYS A 166 -15.15 10.58 14.05
C CYS A 166 -15.90 11.46 13.05
N GLN A 167 -15.97 11.00 11.80
CA GLN A 167 -16.74 11.65 10.74
C GLN A 167 -18.24 11.75 11.07
N ALA A 168 -18.82 10.78 11.79
CA ALA A 168 -20.23 10.83 12.17
C ALA A 168 -20.51 11.93 13.21
N VAL A 169 -19.55 12.25 14.07
CA VAL A 169 -19.65 13.40 15.00
C VAL A 169 -19.46 14.70 14.23
N ALA A 170 -18.56 14.71 13.23
CA ALA A 170 -18.33 15.85 12.34
C ALA A 170 -19.54 16.22 11.45
N HIS A 171 -20.62 15.43 11.46
CA HIS A 171 -21.89 15.80 10.82
C HIS A 171 -22.66 16.91 11.56
N SER A 172 -22.16 17.36 12.71
CA SER A 172 -22.66 18.54 13.43
C SER A 172 -21.55 19.55 13.65
N TYR A 173 -21.90 20.83 13.53
CA TYR A 173 -21.03 21.96 13.80
C TYR A 173 -21.15 22.45 15.26
N TYR A 174 -22.10 21.89 16.01
CA TYR A 174 -22.31 22.11 17.44
C TYR A 174 -22.31 20.77 18.19
N PRO A 175 -21.20 20.00 18.15
CA PRO A 175 -21.10 18.71 18.81
C PRO A 175 -21.03 18.87 20.34
N SER A 176 -21.21 17.75 21.05
CA SER A 176 -21.06 17.75 22.52
C SER A 176 -19.62 17.93 22.96
N HIS A 177 -18.66 17.55 22.12
CA HIS A 177 -17.23 17.56 22.43
C HIS A 177 -16.37 17.57 21.18
N LEU A 178 -15.10 17.93 21.37
CA LEU A 178 -13.98 17.70 20.46
C LEU A 178 -12.87 16.98 21.22
N TRP A 179 -11.83 16.54 20.50
CA TRP A 179 -10.67 15.88 21.09
C TRP A 179 -9.43 16.74 20.98
N LEU A 180 -8.72 16.92 22.09
CA LEU A 180 -7.36 17.42 22.15
C LEU A 180 -6.44 16.20 22.34
N ASN A 181 -5.84 15.70 21.27
CA ASN A 181 -5.19 14.39 21.26
C ASN A 181 -6.11 13.31 21.86
N GLN A 182 -5.81 12.84 23.08
CA GLN A 182 -6.59 11.83 23.80
C GLN A 182 -7.54 12.41 24.85
N GLU A 183 -7.51 13.73 25.06
CA GLU A 183 -8.36 14.42 26.02
C GLU A 183 -9.68 14.86 25.39
N ARG A 184 -10.79 14.51 26.04
CA ARG A 184 -12.14 14.88 25.61
C ARG A 184 -12.49 16.27 26.12
N ILE A 185 -12.66 17.23 25.21
CA ILE A 185 -13.01 18.61 25.52
C ILE A 185 -14.50 18.82 25.30
N ALA A 186 -15.26 19.03 26.37
CA ALA A 186 -16.68 19.37 26.28
C ALA A 186 -16.86 20.72 25.57
N LEU A 187 -17.83 20.80 24.66
CA LEU A 187 -18.01 21.98 23.80
C LEU A 187 -19.39 22.63 23.96
N ASN A 188 -20.47 21.84 23.88
CA ASN A 188 -21.83 22.32 24.01
C ASN A 188 -22.58 21.50 25.06
N ALA A 189 -23.18 22.17 26.05
CA ALA A 189 -24.03 21.50 27.04
C ALA A 189 -25.31 20.95 26.40
N LYS A 190 -25.80 21.65 25.36
CA LYS A 190 -26.93 21.25 24.51
C LYS A 190 -26.43 21.08 23.07
N PRO A 191 -25.83 19.93 22.74
CA PRO A 191 -25.34 19.69 21.38
C PRO A 191 -26.48 19.59 20.38
N ILE A 192 -26.26 20.06 19.15
CA ILE A 192 -27.20 19.89 18.05
C ILE A 192 -26.86 18.59 17.30
N PRO A 193 -27.83 17.68 17.06
CA PRO A 193 -27.55 16.46 16.31
C PRO A 193 -27.22 16.78 14.85
N GLY A 194 -26.42 15.95 14.19
CA GLY A 194 -26.14 16.15 12.75
C GLY A 194 -27.31 15.82 11.83
N SER A 195 -28.42 15.25 12.33
CA SER A 195 -29.61 14.96 11.52
C SER A 195 -30.91 15.02 12.30
N ALA A 196 -31.95 15.52 11.64
CA ALA A 196 -33.32 15.61 12.14
C ALA A 196 -34.28 15.77 10.95
N LYS A 197 -35.60 15.64 11.19
CA LYS A 197 -36.64 15.94 10.20
C LYS A 197 -37.72 16.82 10.83
N GLN A 198 -38.20 17.79 10.07
CA GLN A 198 -39.30 18.66 10.48
C GLN A 198 -40.31 18.82 9.33
N PRO A 199 -41.21 17.84 9.15
CA PRO A 199 -42.10 17.78 8.00
C PRO A 199 -43.14 18.92 7.97
N GLU A 200 -43.52 19.44 9.14
CA GLU A 200 -44.55 20.48 9.28
C GLU A 200 -44.08 21.63 10.19
N GLY A 201 -44.82 22.74 10.15
CA GLY A 201 -44.52 23.92 10.95
C GLY A 201 -43.42 24.81 10.38
N GLU A 202 -43.20 25.92 11.08
CA GLU A 202 -42.17 26.90 10.80
C GLU A 202 -40.79 26.34 11.21
N ILE A 203 -39.81 26.45 10.31
CA ILE A 203 -38.41 26.11 10.59
C ILE A 203 -37.68 27.40 10.95
N LYS A 204 -37.01 27.43 12.09
CA LYS A 204 -36.18 28.54 12.54
C LYS A 204 -34.72 28.08 12.59
N ALA A 205 -33.79 28.93 12.14
CA ALA A 205 -32.38 28.56 12.13
C ALA A 205 -31.85 28.44 13.58
N GLU A 206 -32.38 29.26 14.47
CA GLU A 206 -32.05 29.36 15.89
C GLU A 206 -32.33 28.05 16.65
N ASP A 207 -33.28 27.24 16.19
CA ASP A 207 -33.59 25.93 16.79
C ASP A 207 -32.46 24.90 16.54
N TRP A 208 -31.59 25.17 15.57
CA TRP A 208 -30.52 24.29 15.10
C TRP A 208 -29.12 24.89 15.29
N ILE A 209 -28.98 25.94 16.10
CA ILE A 209 -27.71 26.59 16.43
C ILE A 209 -27.38 26.34 17.90
N GLY A 210 -26.15 25.88 18.17
CA GLY A 210 -25.65 25.65 19.52
C GLY A 210 -24.87 26.85 20.09
N GLU A 211 -24.33 26.67 21.29
CA GLU A 211 -23.61 27.71 22.04
C GLU A 211 -22.22 28.01 21.46
N VAL A 212 -21.50 26.96 21.06
CA VAL A 212 -20.12 27.04 20.58
C VAL A 212 -20.01 26.36 19.22
N TYR A 213 -19.69 27.17 18.21
CA TYR A 213 -19.42 26.72 16.85
C TYR A 213 -18.04 26.07 16.77
N ALA A 214 -18.00 24.76 16.50
CA ALA A 214 -16.78 23.98 16.55
C ALA A 214 -15.65 24.47 15.61
N PRO A 215 -15.92 24.88 14.36
CA PRO A 215 -14.87 25.41 13.48
C PRO A 215 -14.14 26.63 14.04
N ASP A 216 -14.84 27.58 14.65
CA ASP A 216 -14.19 28.74 15.29
C ASP A 216 -13.28 28.30 16.43
N ARG A 217 -13.71 27.30 17.21
CA ARG A 217 -12.90 26.73 18.28
C ARG A 217 -11.64 26.02 17.76
N MET A 218 -11.76 25.28 16.65
CA MET A 218 -10.63 24.60 16.00
C MET A 218 -9.66 25.60 15.36
N LEU A 219 -10.17 26.66 14.73
CA LEU A 219 -9.38 27.74 14.19
C LEU A 219 -8.58 28.44 15.29
N ALA A 220 -9.20 28.74 16.44
CA ALA A 220 -8.50 29.36 17.56
C ALA A 220 -7.28 28.54 18.04
N GLU A 221 -7.36 27.20 18.01
CA GLU A 221 -6.21 26.34 18.33
C GLU A 221 -5.14 26.37 17.22
N ALA A 222 -5.54 26.40 15.95
CA ALA A 222 -4.59 26.57 14.85
C ALA A 222 -3.86 27.92 14.92
N GLU A 223 -4.59 29.01 15.25
CA GLU A 223 -4.02 30.34 15.49
C GLU A 223 -3.02 30.30 16.65
N ALA A 224 -3.36 29.61 17.75
CA ALA A 224 -2.46 29.44 18.90
C ALA A 224 -1.18 28.67 18.54
N PHE A 225 -1.30 27.57 17.79
CA PHE A 225 -0.16 26.79 17.30
C PHE A 225 0.80 27.63 16.45
N LEU A 226 0.26 28.44 15.52
CA LEU A 226 1.05 29.34 14.67
C LEU A 226 1.70 30.48 15.46
N ARG A 227 1.04 30.99 16.51
CA ARG A 227 1.56 32.09 17.33
C ARG A 227 2.66 31.64 18.29
N GLU A 228 2.62 30.39 18.75
CA GLU A 228 3.61 29.81 19.65
C GLU A 228 5.05 29.99 19.12
N PRO A 229 5.93 30.71 19.83
CA PRO A 229 7.33 30.91 19.43
C PRO A 229 8.10 29.59 19.28
N SER A 230 8.81 29.41 18.18
CA SER A 230 9.62 28.22 17.91
C SER A 230 10.63 28.49 16.80
N ASP A 231 11.83 27.92 16.95
CA ASP A 231 12.87 27.92 15.92
C ASP A 231 12.76 26.70 14.97
N LYS A 232 11.89 25.74 15.28
CA LYS A 232 11.61 24.57 14.43
C LYS A 232 10.60 24.94 13.33
N PRO A 233 10.76 24.41 12.10
CA PRO A 233 9.71 24.51 11.07
C PRO A 233 8.48 23.71 11.48
N PHE A 234 7.35 23.95 10.82
CA PHE A 234 6.10 23.22 11.10
C PHE A 234 5.44 22.62 9.86
N PHE A 235 4.74 21.50 10.07
CA PHE A 235 3.75 20.94 9.16
C PHE A 235 2.38 21.08 9.82
N LEU A 236 1.55 21.96 9.27
CA LEU A 236 0.22 22.29 9.76
C LEU A 236 -0.82 21.77 8.78
N TYR A 237 -1.65 20.84 9.23
CA TYR A 237 -2.77 20.28 8.47
C TYR A 237 -4.10 20.84 9.00
N LEU A 238 -4.89 21.46 8.13
CA LEU A 238 -6.16 22.10 8.47
C LEU A 238 -7.32 21.46 7.70
N PRO A 239 -7.77 20.27 8.13
CA PRO A 239 -8.92 19.58 7.55
C PRO A 239 -10.24 20.15 8.04
N PHE A 240 -10.61 21.33 7.57
CA PHE A 240 -11.90 21.95 7.87
C PHE A 240 -13.07 21.06 7.40
N ILE A 241 -14.22 21.22 8.06
CA ILE A 241 -15.42 20.44 7.75
C ILE A 241 -16.34 21.16 6.76
N GLU A 242 -16.06 22.42 6.44
CA GLU A 242 -16.82 23.21 5.50
C GLU A 242 -16.50 22.81 4.03
N PRO A 243 -17.52 22.78 3.14
CA PRO A 243 -18.95 22.98 3.38
C PRO A 243 -19.77 21.68 3.63
N HIS A 244 -19.16 20.62 4.17
CA HIS A 244 -19.87 19.35 4.45
C HIS A 244 -21.08 19.58 5.36
N VAL A 245 -22.16 18.84 5.08
CA VAL A 245 -23.43 18.85 5.82
C VAL A 245 -23.29 18.33 7.28
N ALA A 246 -24.15 18.69 8.23
CA ALA A 246 -25.37 19.50 8.13
C ALA A 246 -25.11 21.01 7.90
N ILE A 247 -26.03 21.68 7.21
CA ILE A 247 -25.99 23.13 6.98
C ILE A 247 -26.59 23.86 8.19
N HIS A 248 -25.75 24.46 9.02
CA HIS A 248 -26.16 25.28 10.18
C HIS A 248 -25.03 26.22 10.65
N PRO A 249 -24.57 27.16 9.79
CA PRO A 249 -23.64 28.19 10.23
C PRO A 249 -24.28 29.12 11.28
N PRO A 250 -23.49 29.89 12.05
CA PRO A 250 -24.01 30.91 12.95
C PRO A 250 -24.93 31.89 12.23
N LYS A 251 -25.95 32.36 12.94
CA LYS A 251 -27.06 33.15 12.39
C LYS A 251 -26.57 34.43 11.69
N GLU A 252 -25.60 35.11 12.27
CA GLU A 252 -25.08 36.38 11.75
C GLU A 252 -24.43 36.18 10.38
N ARG A 253 -23.79 35.02 10.17
CA ARG A 253 -23.15 34.65 8.89
C ARG A 253 -24.18 34.24 7.86
N LEU A 254 -25.22 33.52 8.28
CA LEU A 254 -26.38 33.21 7.45
C LEU A 254 -27.09 34.48 6.95
N ASP A 255 -27.27 35.46 7.84
CA ASP A 255 -28.00 36.70 7.56
C ASP A 255 -27.22 37.66 6.64
N ALA A 256 -25.93 37.43 6.41
CA ALA A 256 -25.11 38.18 5.44
C ALA A 256 -25.45 37.88 3.97
N PHE A 257 -26.16 36.78 3.69
CA PHE A 257 -26.51 36.38 2.33
C PHE A 257 -27.94 36.79 1.95
N PRO A 258 -28.25 36.93 0.65
CA PRO A 258 -29.56 37.38 0.19
C PRO A 258 -30.70 36.45 0.61
N LYS A 259 -31.85 37.02 1.00
CA LYS A 259 -33.02 36.22 1.46
C LYS A 259 -33.75 35.58 0.27
N GLU A 260 -33.73 36.25 -0.87
CA GLU A 260 -34.38 35.84 -2.12
C GLU A 260 -33.80 34.57 -2.74
N TRP A 261 -32.61 34.13 -2.31
CA TRP A 261 -32.04 32.86 -2.74
C TRP A 261 -32.89 31.68 -2.25
N ASP A 262 -33.52 31.80 -1.09
CA ASP A 262 -34.22 30.70 -0.43
C ASP A 262 -35.74 30.86 -0.53
N GLN A 263 -36.29 30.40 -1.65
CA GLN A 263 -37.74 30.36 -1.87
C GLN A 263 -38.41 29.10 -1.29
N GLN A 264 -37.61 28.07 -1.00
CA GLN A 264 -38.05 26.80 -0.44
C GLN A 264 -37.19 26.47 0.78
N VAL A 265 -37.83 26.09 1.89
CA VAL A 265 -37.16 25.60 3.09
C VAL A 265 -36.74 24.14 2.90
N TYR A 266 -35.61 23.75 3.48
CA TYR A 266 -35.20 22.35 3.54
C TYR A 266 -35.75 21.70 4.81
N ARG A 267 -36.52 20.61 4.69
CA ARG A 267 -37.21 19.97 5.84
C ARG A 267 -36.50 18.73 6.41
N GLY A 268 -35.28 18.44 5.95
CA GLY A 268 -34.54 17.21 6.30
C GLY A 268 -34.86 16.01 5.39
N GLY A 269 -35.42 16.25 4.20
CA GLY A 269 -35.85 15.19 3.27
C GLY A 269 -34.72 14.28 2.76
N ASN A 270 -33.52 14.82 2.62
CA ASN A 270 -32.30 14.18 2.10
C ASN A 270 -31.22 13.98 3.18
N GLY A 271 -31.63 13.56 4.37
CA GLY A 271 -30.74 13.40 5.53
C GLY A 271 -30.28 14.74 6.11
N TYR A 272 -29.73 14.76 7.32
CA TYR A 272 -29.28 16.00 7.99
C TYR A 272 -30.39 17.00 8.34
N LEU A 273 -29.99 18.09 9.00
CA LEU A 273 -30.89 19.03 9.68
C LEU A 273 -31.80 19.82 8.73
N PRO A 274 -33.05 20.11 9.13
CA PRO A 274 -33.89 21.10 8.48
C PRO A 274 -33.24 22.49 8.52
N HIS A 275 -33.46 23.29 7.47
CA HIS A 275 -32.90 24.63 7.39
C HIS A 275 -33.85 25.59 6.66
N PRO A 276 -34.11 26.79 7.19
CA PRO A 276 -35.05 27.73 6.58
C PRO A 276 -34.48 28.42 5.34
N ARG A 277 -33.15 28.53 5.27
CA ARG A 277 -32.43 29.26 4.21
C ARG A 277 -31.22 28.48 3.67
N PRO A 278 -31.43 27.25 3.15
CA PRO A 278 -30.36 26.29 2.87
C PRO A 278 -29.26 26.81 1.92
N ARG A 279 -29.60 27.59 0.89
CA ARG A 279 -28.61 28.17 -0.05
C ARG A 279 -27.74 29.21 0.65
N ALA A 280 -28.35 30.14 1.38
CA ALA A 280 -27.61 31.11 2.19
C ALA A 280 -26.72 30.42 3.23
N GLY A 281 -27.21 29.35 3.86
CA GLY A 281 -26.44 28.55 4.82
C GLY A 281 -25.21 27.89 4.20
N TYR A 282 -25.36 27.26 3.03
CA TYR A 282 -24.23 26.67 2.30
C TYR A 282 -23.18 27.73 1.92
N ALA A 283 -23.62 28.87 1.36
CA ALA A 283 -22.73 29.96 0.98
C ALA A 283 -21.99 30.56 2.18
N ALA A 284 -22.64 30.67 3.33
CA ALA A 284 -22.02 31.11 4.57
C ALA A 284 -20.93 30.15 5.06
N MET A 285 -21.10 28.84 4.89
CA MET A 285 -20.07 27.85 5.27
C MET A 285 -18.85 27.91 4.35
N VAL A 286 -19.04 28.10 3.04
CA VAL A 286 -17.93 28.32 2.11
C VAL A 286 -17.20 29.64 2.42
N ASN A 287 -17.94 30.71 2.72
CA ASN A 287 -17.34 32.00 3.11
C ASN A 287 -16.65 31.94 4.49
N ASP A 288 -17.13 31.10 5.41
CA ASP A 288 -16.47 30.84 6.68
C ASP A 288 -15.09 30.22 6.47
N LEU A 289 -14.99 29.21 5.58
CA LEU A 289 -13.71 28.62 5.19
C LEU A 289 -12.77 29.66 4.58
N ASP A 290 -13.27 30.53 3.69
CA ASP A 290 -12.48 31.64 3.14
C ASP A 290 -11.92 32.55 4.24
N ARG A 291 -12.74 32.92 5.23
CA ARG A 291 -12.28 33.71 6.38
C ARG A 291 -11.20 32.98 7.18
N TYR A 292 -11.30 31.66 7.35
CA TYR A 292 -10.29 30.87 8.06
C TYR A 292 -8.95 30.89 7.33
N VAL A 293 -8.96 30.73 6.00
CA VAL A 293 -7.76 30.89 5.16
C VAL A 293 -7.19 32.30 5.36
N GLY A 294 -8.04 33.33 5.33
CA GLY A 294 -7.64 34.72 5.56
C GLY A 294 -6.93 34.93 6.90
N LYS A 295 -7.44 34.33 7.99
CA LYS A 295 -6.80 34.39 9.31
C LYS A 295 -5.45 33.70 9.37
N VAL A 296 -5.35 32.49 8.81
CA VAL A 296 -4.08 31.75 8.76
C VAL A 296 -3.03 32.56 8.00
N MET A 297 -3.37 33.08 6.82
CA MET A 297 -2.48 33.93 6.03
C MET A 297 -2.08 35.20 6.78
N ALA A 298 -3.01 35.87 7.46
CA ALA A 298 -2.72 37.07 8.22
C ALA A 298 -1.72 36.81 9.35
N ILE A 299 -1.78 35.65 10.01
CA ILE A 299 -0.80 35.28 11.06
C ILE A 299 0.58 35.02 10.46
N LEU A 300 0.66 34.36 9.31
CA LEU A 300 1.93 34.14 8.62
C LEU A 300 2.58 35.47 8.20
N GLU A 301 1.78 36.39 7.65
CA GLU A 301 2.21 37.75 7.29
C GLU A 301 2.64 38.56 8.53
N GLU A 302 1.85 38.53 9.62
CA GLU A 302 2.17 39.19 10.90
C GLU A 302 3.50 38.73 11.48
N LYS A 303 3.79 37.43 11.38
CA LYS A 303 5.03 36.82 11.87
C LYS A 303 6.21 36.99 10.92
N GLY A 304 5.98 37.47 9.69
CA GLY A 304 7.01 37.63 8.66
C GLY A 304 7.64 36.29 8.24
N ILE A 305 6.85 35.23 8.18
CA ILE A 305 7.28 33.88 7.75
C ILE A 305 6.49 33.38 6.53
N ASP A 306 5.69 34.24 5.92
CA ASP A 306 4.84 33.86 4.79
C ASP A 306 5.64 33.56 3.52
N ASP A 307 6.81 34.16 3.32
CA ASP A 307 7.75 33.84 2.24
C ASP A 307 8.53 32.53 2.49
N GLU A 308 8.62 32.10 3.74
CA GLU A 308 9.20 30.82 4.18
C GLU A 308 8.14 29.70 4.34
N THR A 309 6.87 29.92 3.95
CA THR A 309 5.76 28.98 4.14
C THR A 309 5.10 28.56 2.83
N LEU A 310 5.13 27.26 2.53
CA LEU A 310 4.37 26.66 1.45
C LEU A 310 2.91 26.47 1.89
N VAL A 311 1.99 27.22 1.28
CA VAL A 311 0.56 27.15 1.58
C VAL A 311 -0.17 26.44 0.46
N ILE A 312 -0.95 25.42 0.81
CA ILE A 312 -1.72 24.58 -0.11
C ILE A 312 -3.18 24.63 0.32
N PHE A 313 -4.08 24.84 -0.65
CA PHE A 313 -5.52 24.73 -0.47
C PHE A 313 -6.08 23.72 -1.47
N THR A 314 -6.91 22.78 -1.01
CA THR A 314 -7.61 21.80 -1.85
C THR A 314 -8.89 21.28 -1.17
N SER A 315 -9.64 20.38 -1.83
CA SER A 315 -10.83 19.70 -1.29
C SER A 315 -10.64 18.18 -1.25
N ASP A 316 -11.22 17.49 -0.27
CA ASP A 316 -11.09 16.04 -0.13
C ASP A 316 -11.90 15.24 -1.16
N ASN A 317 -12.94 15.81 -1.75
CA ASN A 317 -13.70 15.27 -2.87
C ASN A 317 -14.57 16.37 -3.48
N GLY A 318 -15.29 16.03 -4.56
CA GLY A 318 -16.26 16.93 -5.19
C GLY A 318 -17.49 17.24 -4.32
N PRO A 319 -18.43 18.05 -4.83
CA PRO A 319 -19.59 18.50 -4.07
C PRO A 319 -20.56 17.36 -3.79
N THR A 320 -21.44 17.53 -2.80
CA THR A 320 -22.34 16.46 -2.36
C THR A 320 -23.30 15.97 -3.46
N HIS A 321 -23.85 14.76 -3.33
CA HIS A 321 -24.65 14.09 -4.36
C HIS A 321 -26.16 14.22 -4.16
N PRO A 322 -27.00 14.00 -5.19
CA PRO A 322 -28.44 14.04 -5.05
C PRO A 322 -28.98 12.84 -4.25
N GLN A 323 -30.12 13.02 -3.58
CA GLN A 323 -30.84 11.95 -2.87
C GLN A 323 -32.35 12.03 -3.17
N LYS A 324 -33.05 10.89 -3.09
CA LYS A 324 -34.45 10.75 -3.54
C LYS A 324 -35.53 11.46 -2.68
N GLY A 325 -35.18 12.11 -1.58
CA GLY A 325 -36.15 12.61 -0.61
C GLY A 325 -36.78 13.95 -0.99
N ASP A 326 -35.96 14.98 -1.20
CA ASP A 326 -36.37 16.32 -1.64
C ASP A 326 -35.69 16.62 -2.98
N PRO A 327 -36.42 16.75 -4.10
CA PRO A 327 -35.83 16.96 -5.42
C PRO A 327 -35.23 18.35 -5.61
N ALA A 328 -35.56 19.33 -4.76
CA ALA A 328 -35.00 20.68 -4.84
C ALA A 328 -33.57 20.76 -4.31
N PHE A 329 -33.16 19.78 -3.50
CA PHE A 329 -31.87 19.80 -2.80
C PHE A 329 -31.11 18.50 -3.02
N HIS A 330 -29.81 18.58 -2.81
CA HIS A 330 -28.92 17.44 -2.68
C HIS A 330 -28.91 16.95 -1.22
N VAL A 331 -28.03 16.02 -0.89
CA VAL A 331 -27.85 15.54 0.49
C VAL A 331 -27.67 16.73 1.45
N GLY A 332 -28.40 16.69 2.55
CA GLY A 332 -28.32 17.67 3.64
C GLY A 332 -28.77 19.09 3.33
N GLY A 333 -29.56 19.28 2.27
CA GLY A 333 -30.14 20.58 1.92
C GLY A 333 -29.24 21.44 1.03
N ALA A 334 -28.06 20.95 0.62
CA ALA A 334 -27.21 21.69 -0.30
C ALA A 334 -27.89 21.83 -1.68
N ASP A 335 -27.71 22.97 -2.34
CA ASP A 335 -28.19 23.18 -3.70
C ASP A 335 -27.00 23.46 -4.63
N ILE A 336 -26.25 22.39 -4.91
CA ILE A 336 -25.03 22.48 -5.72
C ILE A 336 -25.32 22.82 -7.19
N ALA A 337 -26.57 22.68 -7.64
CA ALA A 337 -26.98 23.10 -8.98
C ALA A 337 -27.14 24.63 -9.03
N PHE A 338 -27.76 25.24 -8.01
CA PHE A 338 -27.88 26.70 -7.90
C PHE A 338 -26.51 27.41 -7.87
N PHE A 339 -25.51 26.77 -7.24
CA PHE A 339 -24.14 27.28 -7.18
C PHE A 339 -23.26 26.80 -8.32
N GLU A 340 -23.73 25.89 -9.18
CA GLU A 340 -22.94 25.26 -10.23
C GLU A 340 -21.63 24.63 -9.69
N SER A 341 -21.66 24.03 -8.48
CA SER A 341 -20.47 23.64 -7.71
C SER A 341 -19.56 22.64 -8.43
N ALA A 342 -20.12 21.72 -9.22
CA ALA A 342 -19.34 20.80 -10.06
C ALA A 342 -18.95 21.40 -11.42
N GLY A 343 -19.44 22.61 -11.74
CA GLY A 343 -19.37 23.19 -13.07
C GLY A 343 -20.06 22.28 -14.10
N SER A 344 -19.39 22.07 -15.24
CA SER A 344 -19.84 21.13 -16.28
C SER A 344 -19.33 19.70 -16.07
N LEU A 345 -18.66 19.41 -14.95
CA LEU A 345 -18.06 18.09 -14.72
C LEU A 345 -19.13 17.05 -14.36
N ARG A 346 -18.93 15.81 -14.81
CA ARG A 346 -19.88 14.72 -14.56
C ARG A 346 -19.67 14.10 -13.19
N GLY A 347 -20.76 13.79 -12.49
CA GLY A 347 -20.74 13.12 -11.19
C GLY A 347 -20.47 14.09 -10.03
N ASN A 348 -20.63 13.56 -8.82
CA ASN A 348 -20.52 14.29 -7.55
C ASN A 348 -19.83 13.37 -6.52
N LYS A 349 -19.71 13.79 -5.25
CA LYS A 349 -19.25 12.96 -4.13
C LYS A 349 -19.82 11.54 -4.20
N GLY A 350 -18.95 10.55 -4.01
CA GLY A 350 -19.27 9.14 -4.15
C GLY A 350 -19.13 8.61 -5.58
N SER A 351 -18.72 9.42 -6.56
CA SER A 351 -18.48 9.00 -7.94
C SER A 351 -17.04 9.20 -8.40
N VAL A 352 -16.49 8.23 -9.13
CA VAL A 352 -15.15 8.33 -9.77
C VAL A 352 -15.13 9.16 -11.07
N TYR A 353 -16.27 9.72 -11.49
CA TYR A 353 -16.34 10.70 -12.58
C TYR A 353 -15.75 12.05 -12.16
N GLU A 354 -15.40 12.91 -13.13
CA GLU A 354 -14.62 14.14 -12.93
C GLU A 354 -15.19 15.02 -11.80
N GLY A 355 -16.49 15.26 -11.73
CA GLY A 355 -17.10 16.10 -10.71
C GLY A 355 -17.09 15.52 -9.30
N GLY A 356 -16.80 14.22 -9.13
CA GLY A 356 -16.65 13.59 -7.82
C GLY A 356 -15.21 13.55 -7.29
N ILE A 357 -14.20 13.62 -8.17
CA ILE A 357 -12.78 13.50 -7.80
C ILE A 357 -11.90 14.67 -8.26
N ARG A 358 -12.30 15.48 -9.23
CA ARG A 358 -11.54 16.68 -9.63
C ARG A 358 -11.89 17.82 -8.69
N VAL A 359 -10.88 18.35 -8.02
CA VAL A 359 -11.01 19.30 -6.90
C VAL A 359 -10.20 20.56 -7.16
N PRO A 360 -10.57 21.72 -6.58
CA PRO A 360 -9.75 22.92 -6.72
C PRO A 360 -8.39 22.69 -6.03
N MET A 361 -7.33 23.27 -6.56
CA MET A 361 -6.01 23.24 -5.93
C MET A 361 -5.27 24.54 -6.17
N ILE A 362 -4.88 25.19 -5.07
CA ILE A 362 -4.14 26.45 -5.06
C ILE A 362 -2.89 26.27 -4.22
N VAL A 363 -1.76 26.77 -4.71
CA VAL A 363 -0.46 26.65 -4.02
C VAL A 363 0.27 27.99 -4.06
N ARG A 364 0.82 28.42 -2.93
CA ARG A 364 1.57 29.67 -2.81
C ARG A 364 2.89 29.44 -2.08
N LEU A 365 3.98 29.89 -2.70
CA LEU A 365 5.29 30.08 -2.06
C LEU A 365 6.03 31.22 -2.79
N PRO A 366 6.08 32.43 -2.22
CA PRO A 366 6.72 33.59 -2.84
C PRO A 366 8.17 33.34 -3.24
N GLY A 367 8.59 33.90 -4.37
CA GLY A 367 9.96 33.77 -4.88
C GLY A 367 10.30 32.40 -5.49
N VAL A 368 9.47 31.37 -5.27
CA VAL A 368 9.69 30.00 -5.79
C VAL A 368 8.60 29.58 -6.77
N ILE A 369 7.33 29.84 -6.44
CA ILE A 369 6.18 29.53 -7.28
C ILE A 369 5.73 30.82 -8.00
N PRO A 370 5.59 30.81 -9.34
CA PRO A 370 5.13 31.98 -10.07
C PRO A 370 3.71 32.40 -9.67
N ALA A 371 3.56 33.63 -9.21
CA ALA A 371 2.27 34.21 -8.83
C ALA A 371 1.35 34.42 -10.03
N ASN A 372 0.04 34.37 -9.79
CA ASN A 372 -1.02 34.56 -10.78
C ASN A 372 -0.88 33.65 -12.01
N THR A 373 -0.55 32.36 -11.77
CA THR A 373 -0.41 31.38 -12.84
C THR A 373 -1.47 30.28 -12.77
N THR A 374 -1.71 29.65 -13.92
CA THR A 374 -2.59 28.48 -14.05
C THR A 374 -1.76 27.31 -14.57
N CYS A 375 -1.96 26.12 -14.01
CA CYS A 375 -1.32 24.89 -14.48
C CYS A 375 -2.38 23.84 -14.84
N ASP A 376 -2.22 23.20 -15.99
CA ASP A 376 -3.12 22.14 -16.47
C ASP A 376 -2.54 20.74 -16.30
N ALA A 377 -1.43 20.61 -15.55
CA ALA A 377 -0.81 19.32 -15.24
C ALA A 377 -1.75 18.43 -14.42
N ALA A 378 -1.88 17.17 -14.82
CA ALA A 378 -2.70 16.17 -14.13
C ALA A 378 -1.97 15.64 -12.87
N THR A 379 -2.46 16.03 -11.71
CA THR A 379 -1.90 15.67 -10.39
C THR A 379 -3.00 15.13 -9.48
N TYR A 380 -2.65 14.37 -8.45
CA TYR A 380 -3.61 13.79 -7.52
C TYR A 380 -3.03 13.54 -6.13
N PHE A 381 -3.88 13.24 -5.14
CA PHE A 381 -3.49 13.21 -3.73
C PHE A 381 -2.22 12.41 -3.37
N PRO A 382 -1.98 11.21 -3.92
CA PRO A 382 -0.75 10.45 -3.65
C PRO A 382 0.54 11.24 -3.94
N ASP A 383 0.50 12.17 -4.89
CA ASP A 383 1.65 12.97 -5.29
C ASP A 383 2.12 13.98 -4.24
N TRP A 384 1.23 14.37 -3.32
CA TRP A 384 1.58 15.38 -2.31
C TRP A 384 2.70 14.91 -1.40
N PHE A 385 2.78 13.61 -1.11
CA PHE A 385 3.84 13.07 -0.26
C PHE A 385 5.23 13.29 -0.88
N PRO A 386 5.56 12.74 -2.08
CA PRO A 386 6.87 12.98 -2.68
C PRO A 386 7.11 14.46 -3.04
N THR A 387 6.06 15.21 -3.40
CA THR A 387 6.19 16.66 -3.72
C THR A 387 6.60 17.47 -2.50
N LEU A 388 5.99 17.20 -1.35
CA LEU A 388 6.33 17.89 -0.10
C LEU A 388 7.72 17.48 0.41
N CYS A 389 8.10 16.21 0.24
CA CYS A 389 9.47 15.78 0.49
C CYS A 389 10.46 16.58 -0.38
N GLU A 390 10.24 16.65 -1.70
CA GLU A 390 11.14 17.40 -2.59
C GLU A 390 11.19 18.90 -2.26
N ALA A 391 10.02 19.52 -2.03
CA ALA A 391 9.92 20.94 -1.70
C ALA A 391 10.69 21.29 -0.41
N THR A 392 10.66 20.39 0.58
CA THR A 392 11.32 20.58 1.88
C THR A 392 12.70 19.93 1.97
N GLN A 393 13.23 19.45 0.84
CA GLN A 393 14.53 18.77 0.73
C GLN A 393 14.66 17.52 1.63
N LEU A 394 13.53 16.87 1.92
CA LEU A 394 13.45 15.58 2.58
C LEU A 394 13.45 14.45 1.54
N LYS A 395 13.96 13.28 1.92
CA LYS A 395 13.91 12.09 1.07
C LYS A 395 12.58 11.36 1.27
N PRO A 396 11.76 11.14 0.22
CA PRO A 396 10.53 10.38 0.36
C PRO A 396 10.82 8.92 0.76
N PRO A 397 9.89 8.25 1.48
CA PRO A 397 9.97 6.81 1.67
C PRO A 397 9.83 6.07 0.33
N ASN A 398 10.35 4.84 0.24
CA ASN A 398 10.33 4.05 -1.00
C ASN A 398 8.93 3.49 -1.36
N ASP A 399 7.98 3.52 -0.42
CA ASP A 399 6.66 2.88 -0.50
C ASP A 399 5.54 3.92 -0.67
N VAL A 400 5.65 4.73 -1.72
CA VAL A 400 4.62 5.70 -2.17
C VAL A 400 4.31 5.46 -3.64
N ASP A 401 3.05 5.65 -4.03
CA ASP A 401 2.60 5.50 -5.43
C ASP A 401 2.59 6.85 -6.18
N GLY A 402 2.69 7.97 -5.45
CA GLY A 402 2.71 9.31 -6.03
C GLY A 402 4.00 9.66 -6.75
N GLU A 403 3.94 10.67 -7.61
CA GLU A 403 5.11 11.28 -8.24
C GLU A 403 5.24 12.74 -7.81
N SER A 404 6.48 13.20 -7.62
CA SER A 404 6.66 14.63 -7.33
C SER A 404 6.32 15.48 -8.56
N PHE A 405 5.47 16.48 -8.35
CA PHE A 405 5.15 17.52 -9.33
C PHE A 405 5.74 18.89 -8.94
N TRP A 406 6.79 18.90 -8.11
CA TRP A 406 7.44 20.14 -7.67
C TRP A 406 7.92 21.01 -8.84
N ASP A 407 8.35 20.38 -9.94
CA ASP A 407 8.68 21.10 -11.17
C ASP A 407 7.47 21.78 -11.83
N ALA A 408 6.28 21.18 -11.79
CA ALA A 408 5.06 21.81 -12.29
C ALA A 408 4.69 23.06 -11.49
N LEU A 409 4.98 23.08 -10.18
CA LEU A 409 4.76 24.23 -9.31
C LEU A 409 5.76 25.37 -9.59
N ARG A 410 7.05 25.05 -9.73
CA ARG A 410 8.11 26.05 -9.93
C ARG A 410 8.22 26.55 -11.37
N LYS A 411 7.88 25.70 -12.34
CA LYS A 411 8.07 25.94 -13.77
C LYS A 411 6.81 25.53 -14.55
N PRO A 412 5.66 26.16 -14.30
CA PRO A 412 4.39 25.76 -14.93
C PRO A 412 4.36 25.91 -16.45
N ALA A 413 5.24 26.75 -17.02
CA ALA A 413 5.41 26.85 -18.46
C ALA A 413 6.16 25.65 -19.08
N ASN A 414 6.82 24.83 -18.27
CA ASN A 414 7.48 23.61 -18.73
C ASN A 414 6.47 22.44 -18.70
N ALA A 415 6.55 21.58 -19.71
CA ALA A 415 5.68 20.41 -19.85
C ALA A 415 6.06 19.31 -18.86
N TRP A 416 5.89 19.52 -17.55
CA TRP A 416 5.83 18.41 -16.60
C TRP A 416 4.67 17.52 -17.02
N LYS A 417 4.97 16.25 -17.24
CA LYS A 417 3.99 15.24 -17.61
C LYS A 417 4.13 14.09 -16.64
N ARG A 418 3.02 13.74 -16.01
CA ARG A 418 2.85 12.52 -15.25
C ARG A 418 3.33 11.32 -16.05
N SER A 419 4.14 10.47 -15.42
CA SER A 419 4.70 9.27 -16.07
C SER A 419 3.96 7.98 -15.72
N SER A 420 3.24 7.95 -14.61
CA SER A 420 2.48 6.79 -14.12
C SER A 420 0.97 7.07 -14.11
N PRO A 421 0.12 6.04 -14.24
CA PRO A 421 -1.33 6.17 -14.22
C PRO A 421 -1.86 6.58 -12.83
N MET A 422 -3.00 7.25 -12.81
CA MET A 422 -3.79 7.50 -11.59
C MET A 422 -4.85 6.41 -11.43
N VAL A 423 -5.01 5.86 -10.22
CA VAL A 423 -5.82 4.67 -9.96
C VAL A 423 -6.80 4.88 -8.80
N TRP A 424 -8.08 4.58 -9.04
CA TRP A 424 -9.16 4.61 -8.06
C TRP A 424 -9.85 3.24 -7.97
N VAL A 425 -9.84 2.62 -6.79
CA VAL A 425 -10.52 1.35 -6.48
C VAL A 425 -11.47 1.55 -5.30
N PHE A 426 -12.73 1.86 -5.61
CA PHE A 426 -13.69 2.35 -4.63
C PHE A 426 -14.85 1.36 -4.40
N PRO A 427 -14.82 0.53 -3.34
CA PRO A 427 -15.83 -0.51 -3.08
C PRO A 427 -17.22 -0.02 -2.67
N GLU A 428 -17.32 1.18 -2.12
CA GLU A 428 -18.61 1.72 -1.66
C GLU A 428 -19.49 2.17 -2.83
N TYR A 429 -20.74 2.54 -2.54
CA TYR A 429 -21.71 3.00 -3.55
C TYR A 429 -21.81 2.02 -4.73
N THR A 430 -22.01 0.74 -4.39
CA THR A 430 -22.09 -0.40 -5.33
C THR A 430 -20.80 -0.77 -6.06
N GLY A 431 -19.65 -0.22 -5.67
CA GLY A 431 -18.34 -0.55 -6.23
C GLY A 431 -18.07 0.16 -7.54
N GLN A 432 -16.95 0.88 -7.62
CA GLN A 432 -16.53 1.69 -8.75
C GLN A 432 -15.01 1.64 -8.91
N VAL A 433 -14.55 1.72 -10.14
CA VAL A 433 -13.13 1.84 -10.45
C VAL A 433 -12.90 2.86 -11.54
N ALA A 434 -11.76 3.54 -11.46
CA ALA A 434 -11.27 4.36 -12.55
C ALA A 434 -9.75 4.23 -12.67
N VAL A 435 -9.24 4.34 -13.89
CA VAL A 435 -7.82 4.51 -14.16
C VAL A 435 -7.68 5.61 -15.20
N ARG A 436 -6.75 6.54 -14.96
CA ARG A 436 -6.40 7.59 -15.91
C ARG A 436 -4.93 7.50 -16.27
N ASP A 437 -4.64 7.37 -17.56
CA ASP A 437 -3.29 7.38 -18.12
C ASP A 437 -3.22 8.44 -19.23
N GLY A 438 -2.47 9.52 -18.97
CA GLY A 438 -2.48 10.72 -19.78
C GLY A 438 -3.90 11.31 -19.93
N ASP A 439 -4.35 11.39 -21.18
CA ASP A 439 -5.67 11.94 -21.53
C ASP A 439 -6.80 10.90 -21.43
N TRP A 440 -6.47 9.61 -21.32
CA TRP A 440 -7.46 8.53 -21.36
C TRP A 440 -7.91 8.14 -19.97
N LYS A 441 -9.22 8.10 -19.75
CA LYS A 441 -9.81 7.66 -18.49
C LYS A 441 -10.81 6.54 -18.72
N LEU A 442 -10.54 5.38 -18.13
CA LEU A 442 -11.40 4.22 -18.13
C LEU A 442 -12.16 4.14 -16.80
N VAL A 443 -13.47 3.91 -16.86
CA VAL A 443 -14.35 3.81 -15.68
C VAL A 443 -15.22 2.55 -15.76
N ARG A 444 -15.51 1.94 -14.61
CA ARG A 444 -16.58 0.95 -14.45
C ARG A 444 -17.25 1.10 -13.09
N GLN A 445 -18.56 0.91 -13.05
CA GLN A 445 -19.38 1.05 -11.85
C GLN A 445 -20.23 -0.20 -11.60
N GLY A 446 -20.81 -0.32 -10.40
CA GLY A 446 -21.67 -1.44 -10.03
C GLY A 446 -20.90 -2.74 -9.76
N LEU A 447 -19.60 -2.69 -9.44
CA LEU A 447 -18.77 -3.89 -9.24
C LEU A 447 -19.21 -4.79 -8.07
N ALA A 448 -19.94 -4.24 -7.10
CA ALA A 448 -20.54 -5.00 -5.99
C ALA A 448 -21.95 -5.55 -6.32
N THR A 449 -22.44 -5.33 -7.55
CA THR A 449 -23.72 -5.87 -8.03
C THR A 449 -23.52 -7.17 -8.82
N ARG A 450 -24.60 -7.91 -9.06
CA ARG A 450 -24.56 -9.15 -9.88
C ARG A 450 -24.26 -8.89 -11.36
N GLN A 451 -24.53 -7.68 -11.84
CA GLN A 451 -24.34 -7.28 -13.23
C GLN A 451 -23.65 -5.91 -13.21
N PRO A 452 -22.31 -5.87 -13.09
CA PRO A 452 -21.56 -4.62 -13.18
C PRO A 452 -21.89 -3.88 -14.47
N GLY A 453 -21.82 -2.54 -14.41
CA GLY A 453 -21.99 -1.71 -15.61
C GLY A 453 -20.88 -1.98 -16.63
N PRO A 454 -21.05 -1.50 -17.88
CA PRO A 454 -20.04 -1.66 -18.91
C PRO A 454 -18.78 -0.87 -18.56
N TRP A 455 -17.66 -1.25 -19.16
CA TRP A 455 -16.48 -0.41 -19.25
C TRP A 455 -16.77 0.77 -20.18
N VAL A 456 -16.52 1.99 -19.69
CA VAL A 456 -16.67 3.23 -20.48
C VAL A 456 -15.32 3.96 -20.52
N LEU A 457 -14.97 4.51 -21.67
CA LEU A 457 -13.67 5.13 -21.93
C LEU A 457 -13.87 6.56 -22.45
N TYR A 458 -13.18 7.52 -21.85
CA TYR A 458 -13.22 8.93 -22.24
C TYR A 458 -11.82 9.45 -22.59
N ASN A 459 -11.78 10.42 -23.52
CA ASN A 459 -10.60 11.22 -23.79
C ASN A 459 -10.80 12.62 -23.17
N LEU A 460 -10.18 12.87 -22.02
CA LEU A 460 -10.40 14.06 -21.22
C LEU A 460 -9.82 15.34 -21.84
N SER A 461 -8.88 15.26 -22.78
CA SER A 461 -8.38 16.47 -23.46
C SER A 461 -9.41 17.06 -24.43
N SER A 462 -10.29 16.22 -24.99
CA SER A 462 -11.40 16.64 -25.85
C SER A 462 -12.78 16.61 -25.18
N ASP A 463 -12.93 15.82 -24.12
CA ASP A 463 -14.18 15.56 -23.42
C ASP A 463 -13.98 15.56 -21.90
N PRO A 464 -13.69 16.72 -21.29
CA PRO A 464 -13.52 16.84 -19.83
C PRO A 464 -14.84 16.66 -19.06
N GLN A 465 -15.96 16.52 -19.75
CA GLN A 465 -17.29 16.31 -19.18
C GLN A 465 -17.70 14.84 -19.19
N GLU A 466 -16.88 13.95 -19.76
CA GLU A 466 -17.14 12.50 -19.86
C GLU A 466 -18.51 12.21 -20.48
N GLN A 467 -18.85 12.88 -21.58
CA GLN A 467 -20.12 12.72 -22.28
C GLN A 467 -20.07 11.66 -23.38
N LYS A 468 -18.91 11.46 -24.01
CA LYS A 468 -18.74 10.61 -25.18
C LYS A 468 -17.91 9.38 -24.83
N ASP A 469 -18.60 8.29 -24.52
CA ASP A 469 -17.98 6.98 -24.41
C ASP A 469 -17.44 6.51 -25.77
N VAL A 470 -16.15 6.22 -25.83
CA VAL A 470 -15.45 5.73 -27.03
C VAL A 470 -14.90 4.30 -26.85
N ALA A 471 -15.28 3.59 -25.79
CA ALA A 471 -14.81 2.24 -25.48
C ALA A 471 -14.97 1.26 -26.65
N ALA A 472 -16.14 1.25 -27.29
CA ALA A 472 -16.42 0.38 -28.44
C ALA A 472 -15.49 0.62 -29.65
N SER A 473 -15.00 1.85 -29.80
CA SER A 473 -14.09 2.23 -30.90
C SER A 473 -12.60 2.05 -30.57
N ARG A 474 -12.27 1.85 -29.28
CA ARG A 474 -10.90 1.73 -28.77
C ARG A 474 -10.75 0.55 -27.79
N PRO A 475 -11.08 -0.69 -28.22
CA PRO A 475 -10.96 -1.87 -27.36
C PRO A 475 -9.51 -2.15 -26.94
N ASP A 476 -8.53 -1.71 -27.74
CA ASP A 476 -7.10 -1.74 -27.43
C ASP A 476 -6.78 -0.99 -26.13
N LEU A 477 -7.26 0.25 -25.99
CA LEU A 477 -7.02 1.07 -24.81
C LEU A 477 -7.81 0.57 -23.60
N VAL A 478 -9.03 0.07 -23.81
CA VAL A 478 -9.82 -0.53 -22.73
C VAL A 478 -9.04 -1.70 -22.10
N GLN A 479 -8.52 -2.62 -22.92
CA GLN A 479 -7.74 -3.76 -22.42
C GLN A 479 -6.44 -3.33 -21.73
N GLN A 480 -5.71 -2.36 -22.31
CA GLN A 480 -4.49 -1.81 -21.70
C GLN A 480 -4.78 -1.24 -20.31
N LEU A 481 -5.79 -0.37 -20.20
CA LEU A 481 -6.13 0.30 -18.96
C LEU A 481 -6.73 -0.66 -17.92
N GLN A 482 -7.49 -1.67 -18.33
CA GLN A 482 -7.90 -2.77 -17.44
C GLN A 482 -6.69 -3.50 -16.86
N LYS A 483 -5.69 -3.82 -17.69
CA LYS A 483 -4.45 -4.47 -17.22
C LYS A 483 -3.70 -3.59 -16.23
N THR A 484 -3.59 -2.29 -16.54
CA THR A 484 -3.01 -1.31 -15.62
C THR A 484 -3.74 -1.33 -14.28
N LEU A 485 -5.06 -1.19 -14.29
CA LEU A 485 -5.89 -1.20 -13.08
C LEU A 485 -5.67 -2.46 -12.24
N LEU A 486 -5.68 -3.64 -12.86
CA LEU A 486 -5.41 -4.91 -12.17
C LEU A 486 -4.03 -4.93 -11.52
N SER A 487 -3.00 -4.54 -12.27
CA SER A 487 -1.60 -4.56 -11.80
C SER A 487 -1.35 -3.60 -10.64
N GLN A 488 -2.14 -2.53 -10.55
CA GLN A 488 -2.05 -1.47 -9.54
C GLN A 488 -3.09 -1.63 -8.42
N THR A 489 -3.70 -2.82 -8.30
CA THR A 489 -4.69 -3.09 -7.25
C THR A 489 -4.24 -4.24 -6.36
N SER A 490 -3.93 -3.92 -5.10
CA SER A 490 -3.72 -4.93 -4.06
C SER A 490 -5.05 -5.41 -3.47
N SER A 491 -5.05 -6.64 -2.96
CA SER A 491 -6.18 -7.17 -2.19
C SER A 491 -6.40 -6.35 -0.91
N ASN A 492 -7.65 -6.27 -0.47
CA ASN A 492 -8.02 -5.59 0.76
C ASN A 492 -9.20 -6.34 1.41
N GLU A 493 -8.95 -6.98 2.55
CA GLU A 493 -9.98 -7.77 3.25
C GLU A 493 -11.07 -6.90 3.88
N THR A 494 -10.72 -5.69 4.30
CA THR A 494 -11.66 -4.77 4.95
C THR A 494 -12.61 -4.14 3.94
N PHE A 495 -12.09 -3.88 2.73
CA PHE A 495 -12.74 -3.19 1.63
C PHE A 495 -12.55 -3.96 0.30
N PRO A 496 -13.14 -5.15 0.16
CA PRO A 496 -12.93 -6.01 -1.00
C PRO A 496 -13.58 -5.43 -2.26
N VAL A 497 -12.88 -5.53 -3.40
CA VAL A 497 -13.39 -5.24 -4.74
C VAL A 497 -13.04 -6.41 -5.65
N ARG A 498 -14.02 -6.91 -6.42
CA ARG A 498 -13.79 -7.92 -7.45
C ARG A 498 -13.64 -7.23 -8.81
N LEU A 499 -12.48 -7.37 -9.43
CA LEU A 499 -12.20 -6.82 -10.76
C LEU A 499 -12.40 -7.93 -11.80
N HIS A 500 -13.50 -7.87 -12.55
CA HIS A 500 -13.79 -8.81 -13.64
C HIS A 500 -13.28 -8.24 -14.97
N MET A 501 -12.47 -8.99 -15.71
CA MET A 501 -11.86 -8.50 -16.97
C MET A 501 -12.79 -8.48 -18.18
N THR A 502 -13.91 -9.21 -18.19
CA THR A 502 -14.69 -9.44 -19.42
C THR A 502 -16.10 -8.87 -19.41
N ASP A 503 -16.52 -8.35 -20.58
CA ASP A 503 -17.92 -8.32 -21.10
C ASP A 503 -17.95 -8.43 -22.66
N THR A 504 -16.90 -8.95 -23.31
CA THR A 504 -16.90 -9.17 -24.76
C THR A 504 -16.45 -10.58 -25.13
N ALA A 505 -17.13 -11.13 -26.14
CA ALA A 505 -17.03 -12.49 -26.65
C ALA A 505 -15.60 -12.92 -27.01
N THR A 506 -15.42 -14.24 -26.91
CA THR A 506 -14.31 -15.09 -27.35
C THR A 506 -13.56 -14.60 -28.58
N GLU A 507 -12.23 -14.55 -28.50
CA GLU A 507 -11.34 -15.35 -29.36
C GLU A 507 -9.92 -15.38 -28.80
N SER A 508 -9.36 -16.58 -28.81
CA SER A 508 -7.95 -16.86 -28.52
C SER A 508 -7.09 -16.24 -29.61
N SER A 509 -6.21 -15.30 -29.25
CA SER A 509 -4.97 -15.08 -29.98
C SER A 509 -3.90 -14.59 -29.02
N ALA A 510 -2.82 -15.37 -28.92
CA ALA A 510 -1.68 -15.11 -28.07
C ALA A 510 -1.11 -13.68 -28.26
N PRO A 511 -0.60 -13.04 -27.17
CA PRO A 511 -0.05 -11.71 -27.26
C PRO A 511 1.27 -11.70 -28.05
N ALA A 512 1.42 -10.71 -28.93
CA ALA A 512 2.71 -10.35 -29.50
C ALA A 512 3.60 -9.76 -28.38
N VAL A 513 4.74 -10.40 -28.19
CA VAL A 513 5.71 -10.18 -27.10
C VAL A 513 6.53 -8.91 -27.38
N ALA A 514 6.43 -7.90 -26.51
CA ALA A 514 7.50 -6.93 -26.32
C ALA A 514 8.76 -7.68 -25.83
N PRO A 515 9.99 -7.33 -26.25
CA PRO A 515 11.16 -8.18 -26.06
C PRO A 515 11.37 -8.53 -24.58
N LYS A 516 11.24 -9.83 -24.24
CA LYS A 516 11.48 -10.36 -22.89
C LYS A 516 12.91 -10.00 -22.49
N GLN A 517 13.08 -9.19 -21.45
CA GLN A 517 14.39 -9.09 -20.80
C GLN A 517 14.82 -10.50 -20.36
N PRO A 518 16.10 -10.88 -20.54
CA PRO A 518 16.56 -12.20 -20.17
C PRO A 518 16.47 -12.40 -18.66
N ILE A 519 16.08 -13.61 -18.24
CA ILE A 519 16.15 -14.00 -16.83
C ILE A 519 17.62 -14.21 -16.48
N GLU A 520 18.09 -13.46 -15.50
CA GLU A 520 19.48 -13.47 -15.06
C GLU A 520 19.66 -14.23 -13.74
N ASN A 521 18.59 -14.41 -12.96
CA ASN A 521 18.70 -15.02 -11.64
C ASN A 521 17.57 -16.03 -11.38
N VAL A 522 17.88 -17.06 -10.59
CA VAL A 522 16.94 -18.08 -10.13
C VAL A 522 17.04 -18.20 -8.62
N VAL A 523 15.89 -18.23 -7.95
CA VAL A 523 15.80 -18.65 -6.55
C VAL A 523 14.94 -19.90 -6.48
N LEU A 524 15.48 -20.98 -5.94
CA LEU A 524 14.76 -22.23 -5.73
C LEU A 524 14.50 -22.39 -4.23
N ILE A 525 13.23 -22.51 -3.85
CA ILE A 525 12.80 -22.63 -2.46
C ILE A 525 12.08 -23.95 -2.27
N THR A 526 12.45 -24.72 -1.24
CA THR A 526 11.70 -25.92 -0.85
C THR A 526 11.02 -25.75 0.49
N LEU A 527 9.81 -26.29 0.60
CA LEU A 527 9.06 -26.38 1.85
C LEU A 527 8.94 -27.87 2.18
N ASP A 528 9.88 -28.37 3.00
CA ASP A 528 10.10 -29.79 3.25
C ASP A 528 8.81 -30.47 3.75
N GLY A 529 8.43 -31.56 3.09
CA GLY A 529 7.24 -32.35 3.40
C GLY A 529 5.90 -31.60 3.31
N LEU A 530 5.84 -30.34 2.84
CA LEU A 530 4.57 -29.61 2.72
C LEU A 530 3.71 -30.25 1.62
N ARG A 531 2.57 -30.80 2.03
CA ARG A 531 1.70 -31.57 1.14
C ARG A 531 0.98 -30.67 0.13
N GLY A 532 0.75 -31.22 -1.05
CA GLY A 532 -0.09 -30.59 -2.07
C GLY A 532 -1.52 -30.36 -1.58
N GLU A 533 -2.07 -31.22 -0.72
CA GLU A 533 -3.44 -31.03 -0.22
C GLU A 533 -3.62 -29.71 0.52
N GLU A 534 -2.71 -29.36 1.44
CA GLU A 534 -2.78 -28.07 2.12
C GLU A 534 -2.47 -26.90 1.20
N VAL A 535 -1.53 -27.06 0.25
CA VAL A 535 -1.25 -26.02 -0.74
C VAL A 535 -2.50 -25.68 -1.54
N PHE A 536 -3.19 -26.68 -2.10
CA PHE A 536 -4.35 -26.47 -2.99
C PHE A 536 -5.69 -26.27 -2.28
N ARG A 537 -5.88 -26.82 -1.06
CA ARG A 537 -7.16 -26.80 -0.34
C ARG A 537 -7.14 -26.04 0.99
N GLY A 538 -5.96 -25.58 1.43
CA GLY A 538 -5.73 -25.02 2.77
C GLY A 538 -5.96 -26.05 3.87
N ALA A 539 -6.31 -25.58 5.08
CA ALA A 539 -6.50 -26.45 6.23
C ALA A 539 -7.47 -27.61 5.95
N ASP A 540 -7.02 -28.84 6.22
CA ASP A 540 -7.83 -30.05 6.07
C ASP A 540 -8.69 -30.24 7.32
N PRO A 541 -10.03 -30.34 7.18
CA PRO A 541 -10.93 -30.50 8.31
C PRO A 541 -10.65 -31.75 9.15
N ALA A 542 -10.09 -32.83 8.56
CA ALA A 542 -9.81 -34.08 9.24
C ALA A 542 -8.74 -33.94 10.35
N TYR A 543 -7.89 -32.91 10.26
CA TYR A 543 -6.80 -32.64 11.20
C TYR A 543 -7.08 -31.43 12.10
N LEU A 544 -8.25 -30.80 12.01
CA LEU A 544 -8.68 -29.74 12.94
C LEU A 544 -9.24 -30.32 14.25
N THR A 545 -8.48 -31.22 14.87
CA THR A 545 -8.87 -31.97 16.06
C THR A 545 -7.72 -32.10 17.06
N LYS A 546 -8.04 -32.40 18.32
CA LYS A 546 -7.04 -32.57 19.38
C LYS A 546 -6.08 -33.74 19.10
N GLU A 547 -6.58 -34.78 18.45
CA GLU A 547 -5.84 -36.00 18.10
C GLU A 547 -4.75 -35.73 17.04
N ALA A 548 -4.94 -34.71 16.21
CA ALA A 548 -3.94 -34.20 15.28
C ALA A 548 -2.97 -33.19 15.93
N GLY A 549 -2.88 -33.19 17.26
CA GLY A 549 -1.96 -32.35 18.04
C GLY A 549 -2.33 -30.88 18.10
N VAL A 550 -3.56 -30.51 17.71
CA VAL A 550 -4.03 -29.12 17.75
C VAL A 550 -4.32 -28.70 19.19
N GLN A 551 -3.50 -27.83 19.76
CA GLN A 551 -3.67 -27.40 21.16
C GLN A 551 -4.93 -26.57 21.37
N ASN A 552 -5.30 -25.70 20.44
CA ASN A 552 -6.53 -24.93 20.50
C ASN A 552 -7.28 -25.00 19.16
N VAL A 553 -8.25 -25.92 19.09
CA VAL A 553 -9.03 -26.17 17.86
C VAL A 553 -9.86 -24.96 17.46
N GLY A 554 -10.42 -24.23 18.44
CA GLY A 554 -11.20 -23.01 18.17
C GLY A 554 -10.35 -21.95 17.49
N TYR A 555 -9.17 -21.66 18.06
CA TYR A 555 -8.22 -20.71 17.51
C TYR A 555 -7.71 -21.12 16.12
N LEU A 556 -7.37 -22.40 15.94
CA LEU A 556 -6.87 -22.88 14.64
C LEU A 556 -7.94 -22.78 13.55
N LYS A 557 -9.20 -23.09 13.88
CA LYS A 557 -10.34 -22.90 12.97
C LYS A 557 -10.56 -21.43 12.65
N GLU A 558 -10.53 -20.55 13.65
CA GLU A 558 -10.63 -19.10 13.42
C GLU A 558 -9.53 -18.60 12.46
N SER A 559 -8.31 -19.09 12.68
CA SER A 559 -7.12 -18.69 11.93
C SER A 559 -7.10 -19.23 10.49
N PHE A 560 -7.52 -20.48 10.23
CA PHE A 560 -7.31 -21.14 8.94
C PHE A 560 -8.55 -21.73 8.27
N TRP A 561 -9.69 -21.87 8.97
CA TRP A 561 -10.90 -22.48 8.40
C TRP A 561 -11.76 -21.46 7.66
N ARG A 562 -12.16 -21.82 6.44
CA ARG A 562 -13.13 -21.13 5.59
C ARG A 562 -13.94 -22.19 4.85
N GLU A 563 -15.13 -21.83 4.39
CA GLU A 563 -16.08 -22.78 3.78
C GLU A 563 -15.49 -23.43 2.51
N THR A 564 -14.84 -22.64 1.65
CA THR A 564 -14.29 -23.14 0.39
C THR A 564 -12.80 -23.46 0.47
N PRO A 565 -12.29 -24.49 -0.25
CA PRO A 565 -10.86 -24.76 -0.38
C PRO A 565 -10.06 -23.54 -0.89
N GLU A 566 -10.63 -22.75 -1.80
CA GLU A 566 -10.03 -21.55 -2.36
C GLU A 566 -9.85 -20.43 -1.34
N GLU A 567 -10.77 -20.30 -0.38
CA GLU A 567 -10.61 -19.34 0.72
C GLU A 567 -9.60 -19.85 1.75
N ARG A 568 -9.63 -21.15 2.09
CA ARG A 568 -8.68 -21.74 3.04
C ARG A 568 -7.24 -21.64 2.56
N ARG A 569 -6.98 -21.95 1.29
CA ARG A 569 -5.62 -21.87 0.72
C ARG A 569 -5.09 -20.43 0.69
N ARG A 570 -5.96 -19.44 0.41
CA ARG A 570 -5.60 -18.02 0.46
C ARG A 570 -5.33 -17.51 1.87
N VAL A 571 -6.02 -18.06 2.88
CA VAL A 571 -5.70 -17.72 4.28
C VAL A 571 -4.39 -18.38 4.72
N MET A 572 -4.11 -19.60 4.27
CA MET A 572 -2.89 -20.32 4.61
C MET A 572 -1.65 -19.74 3.93
N MET A 573 -1.69 -19.46 2.63
CA MET A 573 -0.55 -18.94 1.85
C MET A 573 -0.98 -17.74 1.00
N PRO A 574 -1.34 -16.60 1.61
CA PRO A 574 -1.91 -15.45 0.92
C PRO A 574 -1.00 -14.86 -0.17
N PHE A 575 0.32 -14.80 0.07
CA PHE A 575 1.25 -14.24 -0.89
C PHE A 575 1.37 -15.16 -2.11
N LEU A 576 1.75 -16.42 -1.94
CA LEU A 576 1.96 -17.32 -3.08
C LEU A 576 0.69 -17.55 -3.90
N TRP A 577 -0.49 -17.68 -3.27
CA TRP A 577 -1.74 -17.77 -4.02
C TRP A 577 -2.09 -16.49 -4.78
N SER A 578 -1.74 -15.30 -4.25
CA SER A 578 -1.89 -14.05 -5.01
C SER A 578 -1.00 -14.01 -6.26
N GLN A 579 0.17 -14.67 -6.22
CA GLN A 579 1.11 -14.70 -7.33
C GLN A 579 0.77 -15.81 -8.35
N TRP A 580 0.46 -17.03 -7.92
CA TRP A 580 0.12 -18.15 -8.82
C TRP A 580 -1.20 -17.93 -9.58
N GLU A 581 -2.12 -17.14 -9.03
CA GLU A 581 -3.36 -16.73 -9.72
C GLU A 581 -3.16 -15.53 -10.67
N SER A 582 -1.95 -14.93 -10.73
CA SER A 582 -1.62 -13.79 -11.60
C SER A 582 -1.05 -14.20 -12.96
N ASP A 583 -0.81 -13.22 -13.86
CA ASP A 583 -0.11 -13.42 -15.13
C ASP A 583 1.42 -13.58 -14.97
N GLN A 584 1.92 -13.69 -13.74
CA GLN A 584 3.34 -13.90 -13.43
C GLN A 584 3.60 -15.20 -12.66
N GLY A 585 2.57 -16.02 -12.43
CA GLY A 585 2.70 -17.25 -11.67
C GLY A 585 2.14 -18.47 -12.39
N TRP A 586 2.63 -19.64 -12.00
CA TRP A 586 2.16 -20.94 -12.44
C TRP A 586 2.32 -21.98 -11.33
N ILE A 587 1.40 -22.93 -11.22
CA ILE A 587 1.51 -24.03 -10.24
C ILE A 587 0.89 -25.33 -10.76
N ALA A 588 1.53 -26.46 -10.47
CA ALA A 588 1.06 -27.82 -10.77
C ALA A 588 1.11 -28.76 -9.55
N GLY A 589 0.37 -29.86 -9.63
CA GLY A 589 0.22 -30.86 -8.56
C GLY A 589 -1.17 -30.91 -7.93
N ASP A 590 -2.16 -30.22 -8.52
CA ASP A 590 -3.55 -30.31 -8.08
C ASP A 590 -4.24 -31.55 -8.65
N ILE A 591 -4.38 -32.56 -7.80
CA ILE A 591 -4.96 -33.86 -8.14
C ILE A 591 -6.43 -33.72 -8.57
N GLU A 592 -7.17 -32.72 -8.07
CA GLU A 592 -8.56 -32.49 -8.49
C GLU A 592 -8.67 -31.96 -9.92
N ARG A 593 -7.57 -31.43 -10.45
CA ARG A 593 -7.45 -30.94 -11.83
C ARG A 593 -6.68 -31.91 -12.72
N ASP A 594 -6.50 -33.16 -12.28
CA ASP A 594 -5.68 -34.17 -12.96
C ASP A 594 -4.22 -33.69 -13.22
N SER A 595 -3.73 -32.73 -12.43
CA SER A 595 -2.35 -32.24 -12.46
C SER A 595 -1.53 -32.96 -11.39
N VAL A 596 -0.48 -33.67 -11.78
CA VAL A 596 0.33 -34.47 -10.85
C VAL A 596 1.80 -34.09 -10.99
N VAL A 597 2.46 -33.89 -9.86
CA VAL A 597 3.93 -33.85 -9.79
C VAL A 597 4.36 -35.00 -8.89
N ALA A 598 5.07 -35.98 -9.45
CA ALA A 598 5.45 -37.19 -8.75
C ALA A 598 6.94 -37.26 -8.44
N VAL A 599 7.29 -37.79 -7.27
CA VAL A 599 8.65 -38.16 -6.92
C VAL A 599 9.00 -39.47 -7.62
N SER A 600 10.13 -39.53 -8.33
CA SER A 600 10.49 -40.68 -9.18
C SER A 600 11.55 -41.62 -8.60
N ASN A 601 12.21 -41.24 -7.49
CA ASN A 601 13.22 -42.08 -6.82
C ASN A 601 12.65 -43.35 -6.17
N GLY A 602 11.33 -43.45 -6.04
CA GLY A 602 10.64 -44.59 -5.48
C GLY A 602 10.80 -44.75 -3.97
N LEU A 603 11.58 -43.93 -3.27
CA LEU A 603 11.85 -43.98 -1.82
C LEU A 603 10.98 -43.01 -1.02
N TYR A 604 10.71 -41.82 -1.56
CA TYR A 604 9.76 -40.82 -1.04
C TYR A 604 10.10 -40.26 0.36
N PHE A 605 11.38 -39.98 0.59
CA PHE A 605 11.87 -39.28 1.78
C PHE A 605 13.08 -38.40 1.42
N SER A 606 13.55 -37.62 2.40
CA SER A 606 14.23 -36.36 2.13
C SER A 606 15.49 -36.42 1.27
N TYR A 607 16.57 -37.08 1.69
CA TYR A 607 17.82 -37.06 0.92
C TYR A 607 17.66 -37.63 -0.52
N PRO A 608 17.03 -38.81 -0.75
CA PRO A 608 16.71 -39.24 -2.11
C PRO A 608 15.90 -38.21 -2.93
N GLY A 609 14.91 -37.57 -2.29
CA GLY A 609 14.09 -36.49 -2.89
C GLY A 609 14.93 -35.29 -3.29
N TYR A 610 15.73 -34.74 -2.38
CA TYR A 610 16.64 -33.63 -2.68
C TYR A 610 17.72 -33.98 -3.71
N ASN A 611 18.23 -35.23 -3.72
CA ASN A 611 19.12 -35.67 -4.78
C ASN A 611 18.42 -35.62 -6.15
N GLU A 612 17.21 -36.19 -6.25
CA GLU A 612 16.43 -36.15 -7.48
C GLU A 612 16.16 -34.71 -7.94
N LEU A 613 15.72 -33.86 -7.03
CA LEU A 613 15.42 -32.45 -7.24
C LEU A 613 16.64 -31.65 -7.74
N LEU A 614 17.80 -31.80 -7.07
CA LEU A 614 19.00 -31.00 -7.35
C LEU A 614 19.89 -31.57 -8.45
N THR A 615 19.79 -32.85 -8.78
CA THR A 615 20.57 -33.47 -9.86
C THR A 615 19.76 -33.66 -11.13
N GLY A 616 18.43 -33.61 -11.01
CA GLY A 616 17.48 -33.82 -12.10
C GLY A 616 17.27 -35.30 -12.47
N LYS A 617 17.70 -36.23 -11.60
CA LYS A 617 17.52 -37.67 -11.77
C LYS A 617 17.56 -38.43 -10.43
N PRO A 618 16.76 -39.48 -10.25
CA PRO A 618 16.88 -40.34 -9.09
C PRO A 618 18.17 -41.17 -9.13
N ASP A 619 18.73 -41.51 -7.96
CA ASP A 619 19.83 -42.45 -7.82
C ASP A 619 19.52 -43.46 -6.70
N PRO A 620 19.35 -44.76 -7.00
CA PRO A 620 19.06 -45.78 -6.00
C PRO A 620 20.17 -45.97 -4.96
N LYS A 621 21.38 -45.44 -5.19
CA LYS A 621 22.47 -45.45 -4.20
C LYS A 621 22.29 -44.38 -3.12
N VAL A 622 21.47 -43.36 -3.37
CA VAL A 622 21.07 -42.37 -2.36
C VAL A 622 19.81 -42.91 -1.69
N ASP A 623 20.02 -43.74 -0.68
CA ASP A 623 18.99 -44.58 -0.05
C ASP A 623 18.81 -44.32 1.46
N SER A 624 19.39 -43.24 1.98
CA SER A 624 19.35 -42.91 3.41
C SER A 624 19.51 -41.41 3.65
N ASN A 625 18.95 -40.91 4.76
CA ASN A 625 19.16 -39.55 5.28
C ASN A 625 20.50 -39.39 6.04
N ALA A 626 21.42 -40.34 5.89
CA ALA A 626 22.72 -40.28 6.54
C ALA A 626 23.59 -39.18 5.93
N LYS A 627 24.46 -38.58 6.74
CA LYS A 627 25.47 -37.57 6.35
C LYS A 627 26.59 -38.17 5.48
N LYS A 628 26.23 -38.68 4.32
CA LYS A 628 27.11 -39.22 3.28
C LYS A 628 27.16 -38.23 2.14
N TYR A 629 28.34 -37.87 1.66
CA TYR A 629 28.46 -36.94 0.53
C TYR A 629 27.82 -37.51 -0.74
N ASN A 630 26.98 -36.70 -1.39
CA ASN A 630 26.30 -37.06 -2.61
C ASN A 630 27.31 -37.22 -3.75
N GLN A 631 27.40 -38.42 -4.32
CA GLN A 631 28.33 -38.65 -5.41
C GLN A 631 27.85 -38.01 -6.72
N ASN A 632 26.55 -37.72 -6.85
CA ASN A 632 25.99 -37.05 -8.00
C ASN A 632 26.34 -35.56 -8.01
N THR A 633 26.59 -35.01 -9.19
CA THR A 633 26.81 -33.58 -9.41
C THR A 633 25.46 -32.87 -9.49
N THR A 634 25.25 -31.87 -8.63
CA THR A 634 24.00 -31.07 -8.64
C THR A 634 24.04 -30.00 -9.73
N PHE A 635 22.88 -29.48 -10.15
CA PHE A 635 22.83 -28.35 -11.08
C PHE A 635 23.49 -27.11 -10.47
N LEU A 636 23.41 -26.93 -9.15
CA LEU A 636 24.09 -25.86 -8.44
C LEU A 636 25.61 -25.95 -8.64
N GLU A 637 26.19 -27.15 -8.52
CA GLU A 637 27.61 -27.40 -8.77
C GLU A 637 28.00 -27.18 -10.24
N ILE A 638 27.18 -27.67 -11.18
CA ILE A 638 27.38 -27.44 -12.62
C ILE A 638 27.42 -25.94 -12.92
N LEU A 639 26.47 -25.17 -12.37
CA LEU A 639 26.42 -23.73 -12.53
C LEU A 639 27.64 -23.07 -11.87
N ASN A 640 27.99 -23.41 -10.63
CA ASN A 640 29.14 -22.82 -9.94
C ASN A 640 30.48 -23.08 -10.65
N ASN A 641 30.59 -24.13 -11.48
CA ASN A 641 31.79 -24.39 -12.29
C ASN A 641 31.84 -23.61 -13.61
N LYS A 642 30.79 -22.87 -13.96
CA LYS A 642 30.78 -21.99 -15.15
C LYS A 642 31.34 -20.61 -14.78
N PRO A 643 32.20 -20.00 -15.62
CA PRO A 643 32.82 -18.70 -15.34
C PRO A 643 31.84 -17.59 -14.95
N MET A 644 30.65 -17.58 -15.55
CA MET A 644 29.61 -16.58 -15.30
C MET A 644 28.92 -16.69 -13.93
N TYR A 645 28.98 -17.86 -13.30
CA TYR A 645 28.26 -18.16 -12.05
C TYR A 645 29.20 -18.55 -10.89
N ARG A 646 30.51 -18.67 -11.14
CA ARG A 646 31.50 -18.98 -10.09
C ARG A 646 31.41 -17.95 -8.97
N GLY A 647 31.15 -18.41 -7.74
CA GLY A 647 31.00 -17.53 -6.57
C GLY A 647 29.69 -16.73 -6.57
N LYS A 648 28.73 -17.07 -7.42
CA LYS A 648 27.39 -16.46 -7.51
C LYS A 648 26.27 -17.48 -7.27
N VAL A 649 26.62 -18.65 -6.74
CA VAL A 649 25.70 -19.70 -6.30
C VAL A 649 25.82 -19.84 -4.80
N ALA A 650 24.70 -19.87 -4.06
CA ALA A 650 24.69 -20.04 -2.62
C ALA A 650 23.48 -20.87 -2.15
N ALA A 651 23.61 -21.50 -0.98
CA ALA A 651 22.54 -22.28 -0.36
C ALA A 651 22.36 -21.96 1.13
N PHE A 652 21.11 -21.76 1.54
CA PHE A 652 20.70 -21.54 2.92
C PHE A 652 19.62 -22.55 3.28
N CYS A 653 19.94 -23.49 4.16
CA CYS A 653 19.07 -24.63 4.42
C CYS A 653 18.82 -24.83 5.92
N SER A 654 17.59 -25.17 6.28
CA SER A 654 17.24 -25.42 7.67
C SER A 654 17.82 -26.74 8.18
N TRP A 655 17.99 -27.77 7.34
CA TRP A 655 18.48 -29.09 7.75
C TRP A 655 20.01 -29.27 7.63
N ASP A 656 20.65 -29.90 8.62
CA ASP A 656 22.11 -30.00 8.72
C ASP A 656 22.77 -31.05 7.80
N VAL A 657 21.99 -31.74 6.96
CA VAL A 657 22.49 -32.72 5.98
C VAL A 657 22.81 -32.07 4.62
N PHE A 658 22.31 -30.87 4.33
CA PHE A 658 22.53 -30.19 3.04
C PHE A 658 23.99 -30.00 2.59
N PRO A 659 24.99 -29.79 3.47
CA PRO A 659 26.39 -29.77 3.05
C PRO A 659 26.82 -31.06 2.34
N TYR A 660 26.25 -32.19 2.75
CA TYR A 660 26.49 -33.50 2.14
C TYR A 660 25.70 -33.69 0.84
N ILE A 661 24.45 -33.22 0.80
CA ILE A 661 23.57 -33.30 -0.39
C ILE A 661 24.14 -32.49 -1.56
N ILE A 662 24.58 -31.25 -1.28
CA ILE A 662 25.16 -30.32 -2.25
C ILE A 662 26.65 -30.61 -2.48
N HIS A 663 27.26 -31.42 -1.60
CA HIS A 663 28.67 -31.74 -1.58
C HIS A 663 29.55 -30.47 -1.54
N ASP A 664 29.34 -29.64 -0.50
CA ASP A 664 29.99 -28.32 -0.30
C ASP A 664 31.52 -28.32 -0.54
N LYS A 665 32.23 -29.38 -0.13
CA LYS A 665 33.70 -29.50 -0.31
C LYS A 665 34.15 -29.66 -1.76
N ARG A 666 33.34 -30.28 -2.62
CA ARG A 666 33.65 -30.50 -4.04
C ARG A 666 33.10 -29.36 -4.88
N SER A 667 31.90 -28.91 -4.55
CA SER A 667 31.23 -27.86 -5.30
C SER A 667 31.76 -26.46 -5.00
N GLU A 668 32.43 -26.26 -3.86
CA GLU A 668 32.90 -24.96 -3.36
C GLU A 668 31.79 -23.92 -3.26
N ILE A 669 30.54 -24.38 -3.11
CA ILE A 669 29.37 -23.52 -2.92
C ILE A 669 29.28 -23.15 -1.43
N PRO A 670 29.06 -21.88 -1.09
CA PRO A 670 28.68 -21.50 0.27
C PRO A 670 27.35 -22.17 0.65
N VAL A 671 27.40 -23.10 1.60
CA VAL A 671 26.22 -23.79 2.17
C VAL A 671 26.14 -23.47 3.65
N ASN A 672 25.13 -22.69 4.07
CA ASN A 672 24.80 -22.49 5.47
C ASN A 672 23.63 -23.39 5.84
N ALA A 673 23.84 -24.34 6.75
CA ALA A 673 22.87 -25.40 7.03
C ALA A 673 22.69 -25.66 8.53
N GLY A 674 21.47 -26.03 8.95
CA GLY A 674 21.21 -26.36 10.35
C GLY A 674 21.60 -25.24 11.29
N TRP A 675 22.20 -25.59 12.42
CA TRP A 675 22.65 -24.65 13.44
C TRP A 675 24.06 -24.08 13.19
N MET A 676 24.57 -24.13 11.96
CA MET A 676 25.84 -23.48 11.60
C MET A 676 25.73 -21.96 11.78
N PRO A 677 26.73 -21.30 12.41
CA PRO A 677 26.76 -19.86 12.45
C PRO A 677 26.89 -19.29 11.03
N PHE A 678 26.29 -18.13 10.80
CA PHE A 678 26.44 -17.38 9.56
C PHE A 678 27.82 -16.73 9.54
N THR A 679 28.65 -17.08 8.55
CA THR A 679 30.06 -16.63 8.45
C THR A 679 30.33 -15.72 7.25
N GLU A 680 29.39 -15.65 6.30
CA GLU A 680 29.54 -14.87 5.07
C GLU A 680 29.15 -13.40 5.32
N GLY A 681 30.14 -12.53 5.44
CA GLY A 681 29.99 -11.08 5.61
C GLY A 681 30.13 -10.59 7.07
N ASP A 682 30.61 -9.35 7.22
CA ASP A 682 30.71 -8.66 8.51
C ASP A 682 29.60 -7.60 8.59
N SER A 683 28.38 -8.06 8.86
CA SER A 683 27.20 -7.19 9.00
C SER A 683 26.60 -7.28 10.39
N LYS A 684 26.07 -6.16 10.87
CA LYS A 684 25.35 -6.10 12.15
C LYS A 684 24.16 -7.06 12.17
N ALA A 685 23.54 -7.31 11.01
CA ALA A 685 22.44 -8.26 10.88
C ALA A 685 22.92 -9.70 11.08
N ILE A 686 24.05 -10.09 10.48
CA ILE A 686 24.68 -11.41 10.71
C ILE A 686 25.05 -11.60 12.19
N ALA A 687 25.65 -10.58 12.82
CA ALA A 687 25.98 -10.63 14.24
C ALA A 687 24.74 -10.82 15.12
N ALA A 688 23.65 -10.10 14.82
CA ALA A 688 22.37 -10.25 15.52
C ALA A 688 21.75 -11.64 15.30
N LEU A 689 21.75 -12.15 14.06
CA LEU A 689 21.23 -13.48 13.74
C LEU A 689 22.00 -14.58 14.47
N ASN A 690 23.33 -14.48 14.51
CA ASN A 690 24.17 -15.43 15.26
C ASN A 690 23.91 -15.34 16.78
N LEU A 691 23.76 -14.13 17.33
CA LEU A 691 23.43 -13.95 18.75
C LEU A 691 22.09 -14.59 19.10
N VAL A 692 21.04 -14.31 18.32
CA VAL A 692 19.71 -14.88 18.52
C VAL A 692 19.74 -16.40 18.33
N SER A 693 20.40 -16.89 17.27
CA SER A 693 20.53 -18.33 17.01
C SER A 693 21.25 -19.07 18.14
N ALA A 694 22.18 -18.43 18.86
CA ALA A 694 22.87 -19.02 19.99
C ALA A 694 22.01 -19.09 21.26
N GLN A 695 20.96 -18.27 21.37
CA GLN A 695 20.11 -18.15 22.55
C GLN A 695 18.78 -18.92 22.41
N LEU A 696 18.38 -19.26 21.20
CA LEU A 696 17.13 -19.98 20.95
C LEU A 696 17.19 -21.43 21.43
N PHE A 697 16.06 -21.91 21.96
CA PHE A 697 15.87 -23.32 22.26
C PHE A 697 15.92 -24.14 20.96
N ARG A 698 16.61 -25.28 20.98
CA ARG A 698 16.73 -26.16 19.81
C ARG A 698 15.67 -27.25 19.88
N GLU A 699 14.44 -26.92 19.49
CA GLU A 699 13.34 -27.89 19.42
C GLU A 699 13.71 -29.09 18.54
N PHE A 700 14.36 -28.83 17.40
CA PHE A 700 14.88 -29.84 16.48
C PHE A 700 16.40 -29.77 16.43
N SER A 701 17.08 -30.89 16.71
CA SER A 701 18.55 -30.90 16.86
C SER A 701 19.29 -30.74 15.53
N GLY A 702 18.72 -31.28 14.44
CA GLY A 702 19.28 -31.22 13.08
C GLY A 702 18.67 -30.15 12.18
N VAL A 703 17.60 -29.48 12.61
CA VAL A 703 16.88 -28.48 11.82
C VAL A 703 16.82 -27.16 12.59
N ARG A 704 17.23 -26.06 11.95
CA ARG A 704 17.13 -24.71 12.49
C ARG A 704 15.80 -24.08 12.03
N TYR A 705 15.25 -23.19 12.85
CA TYR A 705 14.05 -22.42 12.49
C TYR A 705 14.19 -21.70 11.14
N ASP A 706 13.12 -21.76 10.34
CA ASP A 706 13.06 -21.24 8.98
C ASP A 706 13.24 -19.72 8.94
N SER A 707 12.81 -19.02 10.00
CA SER A 707 13.06 -17.59 10.17
C SER A 707 14.55 -17.22 10.21
N LEU A 708 15.40 -18.04 10.83
CA LEU A 708 16.85 -17.81 10.84
C LEU A 708 17.45 -18.14 9.47
N THR A 709 17.05 -19.26 8.87
CA THR A 709 17.49 -19.66 7.53
C THR A 709 17.17 -18.58 6.49
N MET A 710 15.93 -18.08 6.47
CA MET A 710 15.53 -16.99 5.58
C MET A 710 16.23 -15.68 5.94
N GLY A 711 16.44 -15.39 7.23
CA GLY A 711 17.20 -14.21 7.66
C GLY A 711 18.62 -14.18 7.11
N GLY A 712 19.32 -15.32 7.14
CA GLY A 712 20.63 -15.47 6.52
C GLY A 712 20.59 -15.31 4.99
N ALA A 713 19.61 -15.93 4.34
CA ALA A 713 19.44 -15.83 2.89
C ALA A 713 19.17 -14.38 2.43
N LEU A 714 18.28 -13.67 3.13
CA LEU A 714 17.94 -12.26 2.89
C LEU A 714 19.18 -11.36 2.99
N GLU A 715 19.98 -11.55 4.04
CA GLU A 715 21.18 -10.75 4.23
C GLU A 715 22.24 -11.06 3.16
N TYR A 716 22.36 -12.34 2.75
CA TYR A 716 23.26 -12.74 1.67
C TYR A 716 22.83 -12.15 0.31
N VAL A 717 21.53 -12.11 0.01
CA VAL A 717 20.98 -11.43 -1.17
C VAL A 717 21.36 -9.95 -1.19
N ARG A 718 21.24 -9.26 -0.06
CA ARG A 718 21.57 -7.84 0.06
C ARG A 718 23.07 -7.56 -0.13
N THR A 719 23.93 -8.44 0.38
CA THR A 719 25.37 -8.19 0.48
C THR A 719 26.18 -8.79 -0.67
N HIS A 720 25.78 -9.93 -1.21
CA HIS A 720 26.57 -10.70 -2.19
C HIS A 720 25.90 -10.80 -3.56
N GLN A 721 24.58 -10.58 -3.62
CA GLN A 721 23.75 -10.65 -4.82
C GLN A 721 24.05 -11.91 -5.68
N PRO A 722 23.81 -13.13 -5.16
CA PRO A 722 23.95 -14.36 -5.94
C PRO A 722 22.99 -14.39 -7.14
N ARG A 723 23.41 -15.02 -8.23
CA ARG A 723 22.55 -15.29 -9.40
C ARG A 723 21.72 -16.56 -9.23
N VAL A 724 22.19 -17.50 -8.41
CA VAL A 724 21.46 -18.72 -8.07
C VAL A 724 21.43 -18.88 -6.57
N LEU A 725 20.23 -18.89 -6.00
CA LEU A 725 20.04 -19.06 -4.56
C LEU A 725 19.15 -20.28 -4.34
N PHE A 726 19.62 -21.21 -3.51
CA PHE A 726 18.81 -22.32 -3.04
C PHE A 726 18.46 -22.11 -1.56
N VAL A 727 17.16 -22.14 -1.23
CA VAL A 727 16.67 -22.03 0.14
C VAL A 727 15.85 -23.27 0.47
N SER A 728 16.17 -23.97 1.55
CA SER A 728 15.37 -25.10 2.03
C SER A 728 14.83 -24.81 3.42
N LEU A 729 13.51 -24.85 3.56
CA LEU A 729 12.75 -24.59 4.78
C LEU A 729 12.18 -25.92 5.30
N GLY A 730 12.39 -26.21 6.58
CA GLY A 730 12.21 -27.55 7.16
C GLY A 730 11.11 -27.68 8.20
N GLU A 731 10.56 -26.58 8.74
CA GLU A 731 9.66 -26.66 9.90
C GLU A 731 8.35 -27.40 9.58
N THR A 732 7.88 -27.35 8.33
CA THR A 732 6.69 -28.10 7.92
C THR A 732 6.86 -29.61 8.09
N ASP A 733 8.01 -30.18 7.76
CA ASP A 733 8.21 -31.63 7.94
C ASP A 733 8.36 -32.01 9.42
N ASP A 734 9.16 -31.25 10.18
CA ASP A 734 9.38 -31.50 11.61
C ASP A 734 8.09 -31.41 12.43
N TRP A 735 7.26 -30.38 12.20
CA TRP A 735 5.97 -30.25 12.89
C TRP A 735 4.98 -31.32 12.49
N ALA A 736 5.06 -31.81 11.25
CA ALA A 736 4.22 -32.90 10.79
C ALA A 736 4.67 -34.24 11.42
N HIS A 737 5.98 -34.50 11.56
CA HIS A 737 6.50 -35.63 12.35
C HIS A 737 6.13 -35.56 13.83
N ALA A 738 6.16 -34.37 14.43
CA ALA A 738 5.69 -34.15 15.79
C ALA A 738 4.16 -34.33 15.94
N GLY A 739 3.44 -34.51 14.82
CA GLY A 739 1.99 -34.65 14.80
C GLY A 739 1.28 -33.40 15.31
N ARG A 740 1.86 -32.22 15.06
CA ARG A 740 1.36 -30.91 15.50
C ARG A 740 0.78 -30.14 14.31
N TYR A 741 -0.45 -30.48 13.92
CA TYR A 741 -1.09 -29.87 12.74
C TYR A 741 -1.27 -28.35 12.88
N ASP A 742 -1.46 -27.87 14.12
CA ASP A 742 -1.51 -26.45 14.42
C ASP A 742 -0.20 -25.73 14.05
N ARG A 743 0.93 -26.31 14.43
CA ARG A 743 2.26 -25.77 14.12
C ARG A 743 2.63 -25.95 12.66
N TYR A 744 2.23 -27.05 12.04
CA TYR A 744 2.40 -27.30 10.61
C TYR A 744 1.74 -26.22 9.74
N LEU A 745 0.46 -25.91 9.96
CA LEU A 745 -0.23 -24.83 9.24
C LEU A 745 0.37 -23.45 9.53
N THR A 746 0.74 -23.21 10.78
CA THR A 746 1.39 -21.95 11.18
C THR A 746 2.75 -21.78 10.50
N ALA A 747 3.54 -22.86 10.40
CA ALA A 747 4.83 -22.85 9.72
C ALA A 747 4.65 -22.61 8.21
N ALA A 748 3.65 -23.22 7.57
CA ALA A 748 3.36 -22.96 6.15
C ALA A 748 3.00 -21.48 5.89
N GLN A 749 2.15 -20.89 6.74
CA GLN A 749 1.79 -19.45 6.64
C GLN A 749 2.98 -18.53 6.94
N GLN A 750 3.82 -18.89 7.92
CA GLN A 750 5.04 -18.14 8.21
C GLN A 750 6.05 -18.22 7.06
N ASN A 751 6.20 -19.39 6.44
CA ASN A 751 7.06 -19.59 5.27
C ASN A 751 6.57 -18.77 4.08
N ASP A 752 5.26 -18.67 3.84
CA ASP A 752 4.67 -17.77 2.84
C ASP A 752 5.04 -16.29 3.07
N ALA A 753 4.96 -15.81 4.32
CA ALA A 753 5.35 -14.45 4.70
C ALA A 753 6.87 -14.19 4.56
N LEU A 754 7.70 -15.18 4.91
CA LEU A 754 9.15 -15.13 4.73
C LEU A 754 9.53 -15.08 3.25
N ILE A 755 8.87 -15.89 2.42
CA ILE A 755 9.04 -15.90 0.97
C ILE A 755 8.64 -14.54 0.36
N ARG A 756 7.52 -13.95 0.81
CA ARG A 756 7.12 -12.60 0.41
C ARG A 756 8.23 -11.58 0.69
N THR A 757 8.82 -11.63 1.88
CA THR A 757 9.90 -10.70 2.27
C THR A 757 11.12 -10.85 1.37
N LEU A 758 11.49 -12.09 1.00
CA LEU A 758 12.58 -12.36 0.06
C LEU A 758 12.25 -11.87 -1.35
N TRP A 759 11.03 -12.11 -1.82
CA TRP A 759 10.54 -11.64 -3.12
C TRP A 759 10.61 -10.11 -3.20
N GLU A 760 10.00 -9.40 -2.25
CA GLU A 760 9.99 -7.94 -2.20
C GLU A 760 11.42 -7.38 -2.10
N THR A 761 12.30 -8.03 -1.33
CA THR A 761 13.72 -7.66 -1.26
C THR A 761 14.38 -7.79 -2.63
N CYS A 762 14.18 -8.90 -3.35
CA CYS A 762 14.68 -9.06 -4.72
C CYS A 762 14.10 -7.99 -5.65
N GLN A 763 12.79 -7.73 -5.63
CA GLN A 763 12.18 -6.71 -6.48
C GLN A 763 12.68 -5.29 -6.18
N SER A 764 13.22 -5.02 -4.98
CA SER A 764 13.82 -3.74 -4.61
C SER A 764 15.26 -3.54 -5.12
N ILE A 765 15.91 -4.60 -5.61
CA ILE A 765 17.31 -4.56 -6.05
C ILE A 765 17.35 -4.65 -7.58
N PRO A 766 17.94 -3.67 -8.30
CA PRO A 766 17.94 -3.64 -9.78
C PRO A 766 18.52 -4.89 -10.46
N GLN A 767 19.43 -5.61 -9.80
CA GLN A 767 20.00 -6.86 -10.30
C GLN A 767 18.96 -7.99 -10.43
N TYR A 768 17.88 -7.94 -9.63
CA TYR A 768 16.86 -8.99 -9.57
C TYR A 768 15.51 -8.53 -10.14
N GLN A 769 15.16 -7.24 -9.99
CA GLN A 769 13.88 -6.71 -10.43
C GLN A 769 13.65 -6.98 -11.93
N GLY A 770 12.54 -7.65 -12.26
CA GLY A 770 12.21 -7.99 -13.64
C GLY A 770 13.14 -9.03 -14.31
N LYS A 771 14.09 -9.62 -13.58
CA LYS A 771 15.13 -10.53 -14.10
C LYS A 771 15.24 -11.84 -13.32
N THR A 772 14.33 -12.11 -12.41
CA THR A 772 14.43 -13.22 -11.45
C THR A 772 13.17 -14.05 -11.43
N VAL A 773 13.35 -15.37 -11.52
CA VAL A 773 12.29 -16.36 -11.29
C VAL A 773 12.49 -17.06 -9.95
N PHE A 774 11.41 -17.21 -9.21
CA PHE A 774 11.35 -18.04 -8.01
C PHE A 774 10.63 -19.35 -8.34
N LEU A 775 11.22 -20.47 -7.92
CA LEU A 775 10.69 -21.81 -8.09
C LEU A 775 10.43 -22.42 -6.72
N PHE A 776 9.34 -23.16 -6.59
CA PHE A 776 8.87 -23.73 -5.33
C PHE A 776 8.50 -25.20 -5.51
N THR A 777 8.83 -26.03 -4.55
CA THR A 777 8.39 -27.43 -4.50
C THR A 777 8.53 -28.00 -3.08
N SER A 778 8.01 -29.19 -2.87
CA SER A 778 8.45 -30.10 -1.81
C SER A 778 9.38 -31.18 -2.39
N ASP A 779 10.20 -31.80 -1.57
CA ASP A 779 11.09 -32.92 -1.90
C ASP A 779 10.40 -34.29 -1.78
N HIS A 780 9.38 -34.39 -0.93
CA HIS A 780 8.44 -35.52 -0.88
C HIS A 780 7.05 -35.10 -0.40
N GLY A 781 6.06 -35.97 -0.63
CA GLY A 781 4.73 -35.87 -0.04
C GLY A 781 4.65 -36.51 1.33
N ARG A 782 3.42 -36.72 1.83
CA ARG A 782 3.16 -37.44 3.08
C ARG A 782 1.91 -38.31 2.95
N GLY A 783 1.62 -39.12 3.97
CA GLY A 783 0.45 -40.00 3.98
C GLY A 783 -0.89 -39.27 3.83
N LEU A 784 -1.83 -39.85 3.06
CA LEU A 784 -3.17 -39.27 2.80
C LEU A 784 -4.23 -39.63 3.84
N VAL A 785 -4.00 -40.65 4.67
CA VAL A 785 -4.97 -41.14 5.67
C VAL A 785 -4.75 -40.46 7.02
N ARG A 786 -5.80 -40.39 7.87
CA ARG A 786 -5.87 -39.51 9.04
C ARG A 786 -4.67 -39.54 10.00
N ASP A 787 -4.04 -40.68 10.21
CA ASP A 787 -2.85 -40.78 11.08
C ASP A 787 -1.53 -40.93 10.30
N GLU A 788 -1.62 -41.17 8.99
CA GLU A 788 -0.47 -41.42 8.13
C GLU A 788 0.22 -40.15 7.66
N TRP A 789 -0.48 -39.00 7.69
CA TRP A 789 0.08 -37.70 7.31
C TRP A 789 1.29 -37.29 8.13
N LYS A 790 1.54 -37.93 9.29
CA LYS A 790 2.69 -37.69 10.20
C LYS A 790 3.98 -38.37 9.73
N SER A 791 3.88 -39.24 8.72
CA SER A 791 4.99 -40.00 8.18
C SER A 791 5.01 -39.93 6.65
N HIS A 792 6.13 -40.31 6.08
CA HIS A 792 6.33 -40.41 4.63
C HIS A 792 7.23 -41.62 4.32
N GLY A 793 7.39 -41.92 3.04
CA GLY A 793 8.19 -43.02 2.52
C GLY A 793 7.37 -44.04 1.74
N LYS A 794 8.05 -45.07 1.22
CA LYS A 794 7.46 -46.16 0.40
C LYS A 794 6.17 -46.78 0.96
N SER A 795 6.03 -46.90 2.27
CA SER A 795 4.87 -47.52 2.91
C SER A 795 3.67 -46.58 3.04
N GLN A 796 3.85 -45.28 2.85
CA GLN A 796 2.82 -44.26 3.08
C GLN A 796 2.28 -43.74 1.74
N VAL A 797 1.05 -44.11 1.42
CA VAL A 797 0.36 -43.66 0.19
C VAL A 797 0.22 -42.14 0.20
N GLY A 798 0.68 -41.47 -0.86
CA GLY A 798 0.72 -40.01 -0.98
C GLY A 798 2.13 -39.42 -0.86
N SER A 799 3.09 -40.18 -0.32
CA SER A 799 4.47 -39.69 -0.20
C SER A 799 5.13 -39.45 -1.56
N GLU A 800 4.61 -40.10 -2.60
CA GLU A 800 5.06 -39.90 -3.97
C GLU A 800 4.58 -38.57 -4.58
N ARG A 801 3.65 -37.85 -3.95
CA ARG A 801 2.98 -36.67 -4.54
C ARG A 801 3.53 -35.38 -3.96
N VAL A 802 4.01 -34.53 -4.86
CA VAL A 802 4.46 -33.17 -4.54
C VAL A 802 3.74 -32.19 -5.45
N TRP A 803 4.19 -30.94 -5.42
CA TRP A 803 3.66 -29.84 -6.20
C TRP A 803 4.82 -28.99 -6.69
N PHE A 804 4.65 -28.26 -7.79
CA PHE A 804 5.68 -27.39 -8.33
C PHE A 804 5.07 -26.04 -8.69
N GLY A 805 5.62 -24.97 -8.13
CA GLY A 805 5.19 -23.60 -8.39
C GLY A 805 6.32 -22.75 -8.98
N ALA A 806 5.96 -21.72 -9.74
CA ALA A 806 6.88 -20.71 -10.21
C ALA A 806 6.22 -19.32 -10.16
N ILE A 807 6.99 -18.30 -9.81
CA ILE A 807 6.61 -16.89 -9.96
C ILE A 807 7.78 -16.13 -10.57
N GLY A 808 7.52 -15.23 -11.51
CA GLY A 808 8.59 -14.48 -12.17
C GLY A 808 8.21 -13.94 -13.54
N PRO A 809 9.02 -13.03 -14.08
CA PRO A 809 8.83 -12.55 -15.44
C PRO A 809 9.09 -13.67 -16.44
N GLY A 810 8.39 -13.63 -17.58
CA GLY A 810 8.75 -14.42 -18.74
C GLY A 810 8.32 -15.89 -18.76
N LEU A 811 7.53 -16.36 -17.78
CA LEU A 811 6.86 -17.66 -17.85
C LEU A 811 6.04 -17.74 -19.18
N PRO A 812 6.13 -18.83 -19.95
CA PRO A 812 5.37 -19.03 -21.19
C PRO A 812 3.95 -19.56 -20.95
N VAL A 813 3.68 -20.10 -19.75
CA VAL A 813 2.38 -20.59 -19.29
C VAL A 813 2.12 -20.05 -17.89
N HIS A 814 0.84 -19.80 -17.55
CA HIS A 814 0.43 -19.13 -16.32
C HIS A 814 -0.79 -19.82 -15.70
N GLY A 815 -1.02 -19.57 -14.41
CA GLY A 815 -2.17 -20.06 -13.67
C GLY A 815 -2.00 -21.48 -13.12
N ILE A 816 -3.13 -22.10 -12.77
CA ILE A 816 -3.18 -23.44 -12.17
C ILE A 816 -3.20 -24.48 -13.29
N ASP A 817 -2.21 -25.35 -13.31
CA ASP A 817 -2.10 -26.44 -14.26
C ASP A 817 -3.25 -27.46 -14.13
N SER A 818 -3.59 -28.10 -15.25
CA SER A 818 -4.62 -29.13 -15.31
C SER A 818 -4.28 -30.19 -16.36
N GLY A 819 -4.48 -31.46 -16.02
CA GLY A 819 -4.37 -32.60 -16.93
C GLY A 819 -2.95 -33.00 -17.34
N ASN A 820 -1.91 -32.45 -16.70
CA ASN A 820 -0.52 -32.78 -17.00
C ASN A 820 0.14 -33.61 -15.90
N GLN A 821 1.16 -34.37 -16.30
CA GLN A 821 1.93 -35.26 -15.42
C GLN A 821 3.39 -34.86 -15.48
N TYR A 822 3.96 -34.55 -14.32
CA TYR A 822 5.32 -34.09 -14.15
C TYR A 822 6.04 -34.94 -13.10
N VAL A 823 7.36 -34.83 -13.06
CA VAL A 823 8.18 -35.47 -12.04
C VAL A 823 9.12 -34.49 -11.36
N LEU A 824 9.43 -34.71 -10.09
CA LEU A 824 10.31 -33.85 -9.28
C LEU A 824 11.69 -33.68 -9.93
N ALA A 825 12.19 -34.72 -10.60
CA ALA A 825 13.43 -34.69 -11.38
C ALA A 825 13.51 -33.57 -12.44
N GLN A 826 12.39 -32.96 -12.86
CA GLN A 826 12.42 -31.86 -13.83
C GLN A 826 12.88 -30.53 -13.22
N THR A 827 12.98 -30.43 -11.89
CA THR A 827 13.32 -29.20 -11.15
C THR A 827 14.65 -28.60 -11.60
N ALA A 828 15.73 -29.39 -11.55
CA ALA A 828 17.08 -28.95 -11.90
C ALA A 828 17.18 -28.42 -13.33
N ALA A 829 16.61 -29.15 -14.29
CA ALA A 829 16.63 -28.74 -15.71
C ALA A 829 15.79 -27.47 -15.94
N THR A 830 14.64 -27.35 -15.26
CA THR A 830 13.79 -26.17 -15.33
C THR A 830 14.52 -24.92 -14.82
N ALA A 831 15.17 -25.02 -13.65
CA ALA A 831 15.97 -23.95 -13.07
C ALA A 831 17.11 -23.51 -14.01
N ALA A 832 17.85 -24.47 -14.58
CA ALA A 832 18.92 -24.17 -15.53
C ALA A 832 18.40 -23.54 -16.84
N ALA A 833 17.26 -24.00 -17.35
CA ALA A 833 16.67 -23.50 -18.59
C ALA A 833 16.29 -22.02 -18.52
N PHE A 834 15.80 -21.54 -17.37
CA PHE A 834 15.56 -20.10 -17.16
C PHE A 834 16.82 -19.25 -17.30
N LEU A 835 17.99 -19.82 -17.03
CA LEU A 835 19.30 -19.17 -17.18
C LEU A 835 19.91 -19.38 -18.56
N GLY A 836 19.16 -19.97 -19.51
CA GLY A 836 19.62 -20.29 -20.85
C GLY A 836 20.59 -21.47 -20.90
N ILE A 837 20.53 -22.37 -19.91
CA ILE A 837 21.45 -23.51 -19.79
C ILE A 837 20.68 -24.82 -19.98
N ASP A 838 21.09 -25.57 -21.00
CA ASP A 838 20.57 -26.90 -21.29
C ASP A 838 21.29 -27.96 -20.44
N LEU A 839 20.68 -28.30 -19.30
CA LEU A 839 21.26 -29.23 -18.35
C LEU A 839 21.37 -30.66 -18.90
N GLN A 840 20.56 -31.05 -19.87
CA GLN A 840 20.59 -32.40 -20.45
C GLN A 840 21.85 -32.63 -21.30
N LYS A 841 22.44 -31.55 -21.86
CA LYS A 841 23.74 -31.61 -22.53
C LYS A 841 24.91 -31.71 -21.57
N GLU A 842 24.77 -31.15 -20.36
CA GLU A 842 25.83 -31.10 -19.36
C GLU A 842 25.86 -32.37 -18.48
N SER A 843 24.72 -33.00 -18.26
CA SER A 843 24.57 -34.18 -17.40
C SER A 843 23.63 -35.21 -18.04
N PRO A 844 24.16 -36.35 -18.55
CA PRO A 844 23.33 -37.40 -19.12
C PRO A 844 22.32 -37.97 -18.12
N GLY A 845 21.11 -38.24 -18.61
CA GLY A 845 20.02 -38.85 -17.83
C GLY A 845 19.20 -37.86 -16.99
N VAL A 846 19.46 -36.55 -17.10
CA VAL A 846 18.63 -35.51 -16.48
C VAL A 846 17.27 -35.41 -17.19
N ALA A 847 16.19 -35.28 -16.41
CA ALA A 847 14.84 -35.11 -16.94
C ALA A 847 14.70 -33.79 -17.74
N ALA A 848 13.80 -33.76 -18.71
CA ALA A 848 13.54 -32.56 -19.50
C ALA A 848 12.94 -31.45 -18.62
N PRO A 849 13.24 -30.16 -18.88
CA PRO A 849 12.64 -29.06 -18.14
C PRO A 849 11.11 -29.05 -18.29
N LEU A 850 10.43 -28.48 -17.30
CA LEU A 850 8.99 -28.22 -17.35
C LEU A 850 8.67 -27.24 -18.50
N PRO A 851 7.44 -27.28 -19.06
CA PRO A 851 7.03 -26.39 -20.16
C PRO A 851 6.94 -24.92 -19.76
N ILE A 852 7.30 -24.57 -18.51
CA ILE A 852 7.28 -23.23 -17.95
C ILE A 852 8.60 -22.48 -18.14
N SER A 853 9.66 -23.13 -18.61
CA SER A 853 10.91 -22.46 -18.97
C SER A 853 10.94 -22.12 -20.47
N PRO A 854 11.68 -21.08 -20.88
CA PRO A 854 11.98 -20.84 -22.30
C PRO A 854 12.60 -22.09 -22.96
N LYS A 855 12.30 -22.30 -24.24
CA LYS A 855 12.89 -23.39 -25.05
C LYS A 855 14.25 -23.02 -25.61
#